data_AF-G3XM40-F1
#
_entry.id   AF-G3XM40-F1
#
_cell.length_a   1.000
_cell.length_b   1.000
_cell.length_c   1.000
_cell.angle_alpha   90.00
_cell.angle_beta   90.00
_cell.angle_gamma   90.00
#
_symmetry.space_group_name_H-M   'P 1'
#
loop_
_entity.id
_entity.type
_entity.pdbx_description
1 polymer ?
#
loop_
_entity_poly.entity_id
_entity_poly.type
_entity_poly.pdbx_seq_one_letter_code
_entity_poly.pdbx_strand_id
1 'polypeptide(L)'
;MTPKGESSSPAPTAGAAEQTRMALPAWLDHFNLRDLKVLFRCWAAAWVATLLIFIGPALQSIGIATFFGALVLYIVPPAGILFVYLLASLTLLAGMCLGWAWGLLTMKAALAARPSSQTQARLQQLQQEVVTQASQSGQSATTVTQQLIHDGFMLDARVTVVFYAMACVFVYVMSRLRVSNNKFALAQIFSIIITDLFLLFGPTLPSFTALLPKVLIEPGAIGIGLGAACCVLFFPQSTSYALLTKMEQLLRLGQVPVKCTQARLLGEDLSLQQLVDTKSKGIGALKGLEPLLAFLPLDISRGHWGADDLKVLQQALRKTLVASLSLLNYHIITTTTEALIDSHAEIFDDEGNFKIVGMGGMHVLRGIIIGMVIEERILTLAEATRKLIEQILWLLENRPKPRLWIPSRLQYAFAWVGTGSVPTPMSAAAGNTATDPEALEERTREADRRLRISRGYGIPQRTRITRIVISIYQWLFNPAGMYALRMVVVTIATSIPSSLPHTAGFFYREKGIWGVITAQTTLLVYMADFHVCQTLSNSVRTISDHYALVLSHWARADPEHPIATVAEKITLEMAETLLSLKAPIGLLRFEMSFGPFNRKTLSRTQSLLEDMNQALGRLLVLSTTLPLNLQERLMERVGFMNDYTVGDIMAVLGVIEQALKAGAALPERLPTPLVKRCYEAWAQQHQTAELSKTLVRDENYRRYCVAISSYLKFLASIDELVLVLKAALGESHIVDRGEELV
;
A
#
# COMPACT_ATOMS: atom_id res chain seq x y z
N MET A 1 -42.13 -14.71 65.96
CA MET A 1 -41.42 -13.56 66.54
C MET A 1 -40.17 -13.33 65.72
N THR A 2 -40.01 -12.13 65.17
CA THR A 2 -38.88 -11.71 64.32
C THR A 2 -37.75 -11.11 65.17
N PRO A 3 -36.47 -11.35 64.85
CA PRO A 3 -35.36 -10.52 65.31
C PRO A 3 -35.01 -9.43 64.28
N LYS A 4 -34.62 -8.28 64.83
CA LYS A 4 -34.30 -6.99 64.22
C LYS A 4 -33.36 -7.05 63.00
N GLY A 5 -33.56 -6.11 62.07
CA GLY A 5 -32.53 -5.72 61.12
C GLY A 5 -31.63 -4.60 61.68
N GLU A 6 -30.40 -4.52 61.16
CA GLU A 6 -29.50 -3.38 61.33
C GLU A 6 -29.21 -2.76 59.96
N SER A 7 -29.52 -1.47 59.82
CA SER A 7 -29.20 -0.68 58.63
C SER A 7 -27.77 -0.15 58.72
N SER A 8 -26.82 -0.81 58.05
CA SER A 8 -25.46 -0.30 57.86
C SER A 8 -25.22 0.04 56.38
N SER A 9 -25.43 1.30 56.02
CA SER A 9 -25.05 1.82 54.70
C SER A 9 -23.54 1.71 54.53
N PRO A 10 -23.01 1.08 53.47
CA PRO A 10 -21.58 1.12 53.19
C PRO A 10 -21.19 2.56 52.81
N ALA A 11 -20.09 3.04 53.39
CA ALA A 11 -19.56 4.37 53.10
C ALA A 11 -19.18 4.51 51.60
N PRO A 12 -19.26 5.72 51.02
CA PRO A 12 -18.81 5.94 49.65
C PRO A 12 -17.30 5.65 49.58
N THR A 13 -16.94 4.63 48.81
CA THR A 13 -15.53 4.34 48.49
C THR A 13 -14.92 5.57 47.84
N ALA A 14 -13.93 6.16 48.50
CA ALA A 14 -13.22 7.34 48.00
C ALA A 14 -12.72 7.06 46.58
N GLY A 15 -13.18 7.85 45.62
CA GLY A 15 -12.74 7.74 44.23
C GLY A 15 -11.22 7.89 44.19
N ALA A 16 -10.52 6.83 43.78
CA ALA A 16 -9.11 6.93 43.45
C ALA A 16 -9.00 7.95 42.32
N ALA A 17 -8.43 9.12 42.62
CA ALA A 17 -8.29 10.18 41.63
C ALA A 17 -7.44 9.63 40.47
N GLU A 18 -8.07 9.45 39.30
CA GLU A 18 -7.35 9.20 38.06
C GLU A 18 -6.41 10.37 37.84
N GLN A 19 -5.13 10.15 38.16
CA GLN A 19 -4.06 11.02 37.70
C GLN A 19 -4.11 10.94 36.18
N THR A 20 -4.73 11.95 35.58
CA THR A 20 -4.74 12.21 34.14
C THR A 20 -3.32 12.59 33.73
N ARG A 21 -2.45 11.57 33.68
CA ARG A 21 -1.17 11.64 33.00
C ARG A 21 -1.50 12.11 31.60
N MET A 22 -0.99 13.28 31.22
CA MET A 22 -1.12 13.79 29.86
C MET A 22 -0.50 12.76 28.93
N ALA A 23 -1.34 11.91 28.35
CA ALA A 23 -0.91 10.90 27.42
C ALA A 23 -0.30 11.63 26.23
N LEU A 24 1.01 11.48 26.05
CA LEU A 24 1.67 12.02 24.89
C LEU A 24 0.97 11.44 23.65
N PRO A 25 0.76 12.25 22.59
CA PRO A 25 0.24 11.74 21.33
C PRO A 25 1.00 10.48 20.92
N ALA A 26 0.32 9.49 20.33
CA ALA A 26 0.94 8.18 20.06
C ALA A 26 2.29 8.27 19.31
N TRP A 27 2.48 9.29 18.46
CA TRP A 27 3.73 9.57 17.75
C TRP A 27 4.93 10.01 18.61
N LEU A 28 4.71 10.29 19.91
CA LEU A 28 5.73 10.60 20.92
C LEU A 28 5.90 9.49 21.97
N ASP A 29 4.94 8.57 22.12
CA ASP A 29 4.94 7.54 23.18
C ASP A 29 5.78 6.28 22.83
N HIS A 30 6.80 6.45 22.00
CA HIS A 30 7.67 5.36 21.54
C HIS A 30 9.17 5.72 21.54
N PHE A 31 9.61 6.47 22.55
CA PHE A 31 11.05 6.65 22.86
C PHE A 31 11.68 5.40 23.48
N ASN A 32 11.67 4.27 22.76
CA ASN A 32 12.44 3.10 23.17
C ASN A 32 13.95 3.32 22.93
N LEU A 33 14.79 2.64 23.71
CA LEU A 33 16.25 2.61 23.52
C LEU A 33 16.67 2.20 22.09
N ARG A 34 15.86 1.43 21.37
CA ARG A 34 16.08 1.07 19.96
C ARG A 34 15.89 2.27 19.05
N ASP A 35 14.78 2.98 19.23
CA ASP A 35 14.39 4.09 18.37
C ASP A 35 15.32 5.28 18.62
N LEU A 36 15.78 5.48 19.86
CA LEU A 36 16.85 6.41 20.21
C LEU A 36 18.20 6.09 19.52
N LYS A 37 18.59 4.81 19.39
CA LYS A 37 19.80 4.41 18.67
C LYS A 37 19.71 4.69 17.17
N VAL A 38 18.54 4.45 16.56
CA VAL A 38 18.30 4.76 15.14
C VAL A 38 18.26 6.28 14.93
N LEU A 39 17.56 7.01 15.80
CA LEU A 39 17.53 8.47 15.81
C LEU A 39 18.93 9.06 15.91
N PHE A 40 19.76 8.59 16.85
CA PHE A 40 21.13 9.05 17.02
C PHE A 40 21.97 8.82 15.75
N ARG A 41 21.85 7.66 15.09
CA ARG A 41 22.57 7.38 13.84
C ARG A 41 22.15 8.30 12.69
N CYS A 42 20.85 8.54 12.51
CA CYS A 42 20.33 9.47 11.50
C CYS A 42 20.71 10.93 11.81
N TRP A 43 20.56 11.33 13.07
CA TRP A 43 20.92 12.65 13.56
C TRP A 43 22.41 12.92 13.38
N ALA A 44 23.30 12.00 13.76
CA ALA A 44 24.74 12.17 13.61
C ALA A 44 25.15 12.39 12.15
N ALA A 45 24.59 11.61 11.21
CA ALA A 45 24.86 11.79 9.77
C ALA A 45 24.36 13.16 9.26
N ALA A 46 23.11 13.51 9.56
CA ALA A 46 22.51 14.77 9.14
C ALA A 46 23.18 15.99 9.79
N TRP A 47 23.58 15.88 11.06
CA TRP A 47 24.28 16.92 11.82
C TRP A 47 25.67 17.19 11.24
N VAL A 48 26.48 16.16 11.00
CA VAL A 48 27.80 16.32 10.37
C VAL A 48 27.65 16.92 8.96
N ALA A 49 26.70 16.44 8.15
CA ALA A 49 26.43 17.02 6.83
C ALA A 49 25.98 18.49 6.91
N THR A 50 25.25 18.88 7.96
CA THR A 50 24.82 20.26 8.20
C THR A 50 25.99 21.15 8.67
N LEU A 51 26.89 20.63 9.52
CA LEU A 51 28.09 21.36 9.95
C LEU A 51 29.00 21.71 8.76
N LEU A 52 29.12 20.85 7.75
CA LEU A 52 29.90 21.14 6.54
C LEU A 52 29.42 22.39 5.78
N ILE A 53 28.15 22.79 5.93
CA ILE A 53 27.59 24.00 5.33
C ILE A 53 28.17 25.27 5.99
N PHE A 54 28.44 25.21 7.31
CA PHE A 54 28.92 26.35 8.10
C PHE A 54 30.45 26.45 8.17
N ILE A 55 31.16 25.35 7.91
CA ILE A 55 32.63 25.32 7.91
C ILE A 55 33.15 25.95 6.61
N GLY A 56 33.61 27.20 6.67
CA GLY A 56 34.06 27.99 5.51
C GLY A 56 34.99 27.24 4.53
N PRO A 57 36.08 26.59 4.98
CA PRO A 57 36.95 25.80 4.11
C PRO A 57 36.25 24.62 3.42
N ALA A 58 35.29 23.96 4.10
CA ALA A 58 34.52 22.87 3.51
C ALA A 58 33.54 23.40 2.46
N LEU A 59 32.83 24.49 2.75
CA LEU A 59 31.93 25.16 1.81
C LEU A 59 32.67 25.66 0.55
N GLN A 60 33.91 26.15 0.71
CA GLN A 60 34.76 26.55 -0.42
C GLN A 60 35.26 25.35 -1.24
N SER A 61 35.59 24.22 -0.60
CA SER A 61 36.07 23.02 -1.28
C SER A 61 34.97 22.21 -1.99
N ILE A 62 33.78 22.11 -1.38
CA ILE A 62 32.63 21.32 -1.87
C ILE A 62 31.71 22.17 -2.75
N GLY A 63 31.65 23.48 -2.49
CA GLY A 63 30.89 24.46 -3.27
C GLY A 63 29.51 24.81 -2.72
N ILE A 64 28.85 25.74 -3.43
CA ILE A 64 27.63 26.44 -3.00
C ILE A 64 26.42 25.55 -2.66
N ALA A 65 26.42 24.30 -3.13
CA ALA A 65 25.33 23.34 -2.90
C ALA A 65 25.69 22.26 -1.85
N THR A 66 26.62 22.54 -0.93
CA THR A 66 27.01 21.63 0.17
C THR A 66 25.81 21.06 0.95
N PHE A 67 24.75 21.84 1.12
CA PHE A 67 23.50 21.41 1.76
C PHE A 67 22.80 20.21 1.08
N PHE A 68 23.10 19.95 -0.20
CA PHE A 68 22.55 18.83 -0.93
C PHE A 68 22.97 17.48 -0.33
N GLY A 69 24.13 17.40 0.33
CA GLY A 69 24.54 16.19 1.07
C GLY A 69 23.61 15.87 2.24
N ALA A 70 23.13 16.89 2.96
CA ALA A 70 22.11 16.72 3.99
C ALA A 70 20.74 16.37 3.38
N LEU A 71 20.38 16.97 2.24
CA LEU A 71 19.14 16.66 1.51
C LEU A 71 19.11 15.18 1.05
N VAL A 72 20.22 14.65 0.53
CA VAL A 72 20.34 13.21 0.19
C VAL A 72 20.16 12.33 1.42
N LEU A 73 20.69 12.72 2.59
CA LEU A 73 20.50 12.02 3.86
C LEU A 73 19.07 12.11 4.42
N TYR A 74 18.28 13.14 4.07
CA TYR A 74 16.86 13.18 4.40
C TYR A 74 16.02 12.29 3.47
N ILE A 75 16.37 12.20 2.17
CA ILE A 75 15.68 11.32 1.21
C ILE A 75 16.01 9.84 1.46
N VAL A 76 17.28 9.52 1.70
CA VAL A 76 17.77 8.18 2.04
C VAL A 76 18.46 8.26 3.40
N PRO A 77 17.71 8.18 4.52
CA PRO A 77 18.31 8.20 5.84
C PRO A 77 19.03 6.89 6.14
N PRO A 78 20.13 6.92 6.92
CA PRO A 78 20.77 5.73 7.47
C PRO A 78 19.92 5.15 8.62
N ALA A 79 18.63 4.93 8.39
CA ALA A 79 17.66 4.43 9.37
C ALA A 79 17.58 2.90 9.40
N GLY A 80 17.92 2.24 8.28
CA GLY A 80 17.78 0.79 8.09
C GLY A 80 19.08 -0.02 8.20
N ILE A 81 19.13 -1.10 7.41
CA ILE A 81 20.27 -2.01 7.27
C ILE A 81 21.30 -1.40 6.29
N LEU A 82 22.59 -1.59 6.54
CA LEU A 82 23.68 -1.06 5.70
C LEU A 82 23.53 -1.47 4.22
N PHE A 83 23.22 -2.74 3.92
CA PHE A 83 23.04 -3.20 2.54
C PHE A 83 21.89 -2.48 1.81
N VAL A 84 20.75 -2.30 2.49
CA VAL A 84 19.58 -1.58 1.96
C VAL A 84 19.92 -0.10 1.70
N TYR A 85 20.67 0.53 2.61
CA TYR A 85 21.18 1.88 2.46
C TYR A 85 22.15 2.02 1.27
N LEU A 86 23.12 1.11 1.14
CA LEU A 86 24.08 1.10 0.03
C LEU A 86 23.39 0.87 -1.31
N LEU A 87 22.40 -0.02 -1.38
CA LEU A 87 21.62 -0.28 -2.60
C LEU A 87 20.81 0.95 -3.05
N ALA A 88 20.16 1.65 -2.10
CA ALA A 88 19.51 2.93 -2.36
C ALA A 88 20.50 4.02 -2.80
N SER A 89 21.68 4.08 -2.16
CA SER A 89 22.73 5.05 -2.47
C SER A 89 23.39 4.82 -3.84
N LEU A 90 23.62 3.56 -4.22
CA LEU A 90 24.19 3.21 -5.52
C LEU A 90 23.19 3.44 -6.66
N THR A 91 21.90 3.15 -6.45
CA THR A 91 20.87 3.43 -7.46
C THR A 91 20.66 4.94 -7.68
N LEU A 92 20.75 5.76 -6.63
CA LEU A 92 20.65 7.21 -6.75
C LEU A 92 21.88 7.83 -7.43
N LEU A 93 23.10 7.37 -7.11
CA LEU A 93 24.33 7.76 -7.81
C LEU A 93 24.32 7.35 -9.28
N ALA A 94 23.87 6.13 -9.59
CA ALA A 94 23.69 5.68 -10.97
C ALA A 94 22.71 6.59 -11.74
N GLY A 95 21.62 7.01 -11.09
CA GLY A 95 20.71 8.03 -11.61
C GLY A 95 21.42 9.35 -11.95
N MET A 96 22.19 9.90 -11.00
CA MET A 96 22.99 11.12 -11.25
C MET A 96 23.95 10.96 -12.44
N CYS A 97 24.64 9.81 -12.54
CA CYS A 97 25.54 9.51 -13.65
C CYS A 97 24.82 9.39 -15.00
N LEU A 98 23.61 8.83 -15.05
CA LEU A 98 22.78 8.78 -16.25
C LEU A 98 22.32 10.18 -16.69
N GLY A 99 21.84 11.00 -15.75
CA GLY A 99 21.50 12.40 -16.00
C GLY A 99 22.71 13.22 -16.45
N TRP A 100 23.89 12.94 -15.90
CA TRP A 100 25.16 13.56 -16.33
C TRP A 100 25.51 13.17 -17.76
N ALA A 101 25.53 11.88 -18.09
CA ALA A 101 25.84 11.40 -19.43
C ALA A 101 24.89 11.97 -20.50
N TRP A 102 23.58 11.99 -20.23
CA TRP A 102 22.59 12.58 -21.14
C TRP A 102 22.72 14.11 -21.24
N GLY A 103 23.01 14.79 -20.14
CA GLY A 103 23.26 16.23 -20.13
C GLY A 103 24.50 16.64 -20.92
N LEU A 104 25.58 15.85 -20.89
CA LEU A 104 26.76 16.06 -21.74
C LEU A 104 26.45 15.88 -23.22
N LEU A 105 25.66 14.86 -23.57
CA LEU A 105 25.18 14.64 -24.95
C LEU A 105 24.33 15.83 -25.41
N THR A 106 23.42 16.30 -24.56
CA THR A 106 22.56 17.46 -24.80
C THR A 106 23.38 18.74 -25.01
N MET A 107 24.35 19.02 -24.13
CA MET A 107 25.23 20.19 -24.25
C MET A 107 26.02 20.17 -25.56
N LYS A 108 26.55 19.00 -25.97
CA LYS A 108 27.24 18.88 -27.27
C LYS A 108 26.32 19.11 -28.46
N ALA A 109 25.11 18.54 -28.44
CA ALA A 109 24.11 18.76 -29.50
C ALA A 109 23.69 20.24 -29.59
N ALA A 110 23.47 20.89 -28.44
CA ALA A 110 23.06 22.29 -28.38
C ALA A 110 24.18 23.24 -28.84
N LEU A 111 25.44 22.98 -28.47
CA LEU A 111 26.58 23.76 -28.96
C LEU A 111 26.85 23.55 -30.45
N ALA A 112 26.57 22.37 -31.01
CA ALA A 112 26.64 22.15 -32.46
C ALA A 112 25.58 22.95 -33.24
N ALA A 113 24.46 23.32 -32.61
CA ALA A 113 23.44 24.19 -33.20
C ALA A 113 23.74 25.70 -33.08
N ARG A 114 24.79 26.09 -32.35
CA ARG A 114 25.11 27.49 -32.01
C ARG A 114 26.08 28.11 -33.05
N PRO A 115 25.74 29.23 -33.70
CA PRO A 115 26.66 29.91 -34.62
C PRO A 115 27.87 30.51 -33.89
N SER A 116 29.08 30.14 -34.33
CA SER A 116 30.34 30.56 -33.70
C SER A 116 30.57 32.08 -33.76
N SER A 117 30.32 32.70 -34.91
CA SER A 117 30.49 34.14 -35.13
C SER A 117 29.56 35.00 -34.26
N GLN A 118 28.28 34.62 -34.16
CA GLN A 118 27.30 35.33 -33.32
C GLN A 118 27.63 35.19 -31.82
N THR A 119 28.16 34.03 -31.42
CA THR A 119 28.58 33.79 -30.03
C THR A 119 29.80 34.65 -29.67
N GLN A 120 30.79 34.75 -30.56
CA GLN A 120 31.95 35.61 -30.36
C GLN A 120 31.57 37.09 -30.30
N ALA A 121 30.66 37.55 -31.17
CA ALA A 121 30.15 38.93 -31.12
C ALA A 121 29.45 39.25 -29.79
N ARG A 122 28.58 38.36 -29.29
CA ARG A 122 27.94 38.53 -27.97
C ARG A 122 28.94 38.49 -26.81
N LEU A 123 29.98 37.66 -26.88
CA LEU A 123 31.04 37.64 -25.86
C LEU A 123 31.81 38.96 -25.81
N GLN A 124 32.08 39.59 -26.96
CA GLN A 124 32.69 40.92 -27.04
C GLN A 124 31.77 42.01 -26.48
N GLN A 125 30.47 41.96 -26.80
CA GLN A 125 29.47 42.90 -26.25
C GLN A 125 29.35 42.77 -24.73
N LEU A 126 29.27 41.54 -24.20
CA LEU A 126 29.23 41.30 -22.76
C LEU A 126 30.50 41.80 -22.06
N GLN A 127 31.68 41.64 -22.66
CA GLN A 127 32.92 42.21 -22.11
C GLN A 127 32.87 43.74 -22.02
N GLN A 128 32.28 44.43 -23.01
CA GLN A 128 32.11 45.88 -23.00
C GLN A 128 31.12 46.32 -21.90
N GLU A 129 29.97 45.65 -21.78
CA GLU A 129 28.96 45.95 -20.75
C GLU A 129 29.45 45.67 -19.33
N VAL A 130 30.24 44.60 -19.13
CA VAL A 130 30.86 44.31 -17.84
C VAL A 130 31.81 45.45 -17.42
N VAL A 131 32.60 45.99 -18.34
CA VAL A 131 33.52 47.11 -18.03
C VAL A 131 32.74 48.38 -17.67
N THR A 132 31.69 48.73 -18.43
CA THR A 132 30.89 49.93 -18.13
C THR A 132 30.16 49.79 -16.80
N GLN A 133 29.46 48.68 -16.55
CA GLN A 133 28.72 48.47 -15.31
C GLN A 133 29.63 48.29 -14.07
N ALA A 134 30.78 47.62 -14.20
CA ALA A 134 31.74 47.53 -13.09
C ALA A 134 32.32 48.90 -12.71
N SER A 135 32.63 49.75 -13.70
CA SER A 135 33.13 51.10 -13.45
C SER A 135 32.10 52.03 -12.77
N GLN A 136 30.80 51.82 -13.02
CA GLN A 136 29.72 52.61 -12.43
C GLN A 136 29.25 52.10 -11.07
N SER A 137 29.25 50.78 -10.85
CA SER A 137 28.73 50.15 -9.63
C SER A 137 29.79 49.90 -8.54
N GLY A 138 31.08 49.96 -8.88
CA GLY A 138 32.17 49.58 -7.98
C GLY A 138 32.23 48.09 -7.64
N GLN A 139 31.42 47.24 -8.29
CA GLN A 139 31.40 45.80 -8.07
C GLN A 139 32.50 45.09 -8.87
N SER A 140 32.90 43.88 -8.42
CA SER A 140 33.89 43.09 -9.15
C SER A 140 33.35 42.67 -10.53
N ALA A 141 34.22 42.72 -11.55
CA ALA A 141 33.86 42.33 -12.92
C ALA A 141 33.28 40.91 -13.01
N THR A 142 33.70 39.99 -12.13
CA THR A 142 33.15 38.63 -12.01
C THR A 142 31.70 38.61 -11.56
N THR A 143 31.31 39.47 -10.62
CA THR A 143 29.92 39.56 -10.11
C THR A 143 28.99 40.11 -11.18
N VAL A 144 29.41 41.19 -11.85
CA VAL A 144 28.68 41.83 -12.96
C VAL A 144 28.53 40.86 -14.14
N THR A 145 29.61 40.15 -14.51
CA THR A 145 29.58 39.10 -15.54
C THR A 145 28.51 38.04 -15.22
N GLN A 146 28.48 37.57 -13.96
CA GLN A 146 27.55 36.54 -13.53
C GLN A 146 26.10 37.04 -13.51
N GLN A 147 25.86 38.30 -13.13
CA GLN A 147 24.54 38.95 -13.20
C GLN A 147 24.04 39.00 -14.66
N LEU A 148 24.82 39.56 -15.58
CA LEU A 148 24.44 39.68 -17.00
C LEU A 148 24.18 38.32 -17.68
N ILE A 149 24.91 37.28 -17.30
CA ILE A 149 24.66 35.91 -17.78
C ILE A 149 23.31 35.38 -17.24
N HIS A 150 22.99 35.63 -15.97
CA HIS A 150 21.71 35.24 -15.36
C HIS A 150 20.53 36.08 -15.87
N ASP A 151 20.73 37.34 -16.23
CA ASP A 151 19.74 38.17 -16.93
C ASP A 151 19.49 37.70 -18.38
N GLY A 152 20.16 36.64 -18.82
CA GLY A 152 19.85 35.94 -20.06
C GLY A 152 20.56 36.48 -21.29
N PHE A 153 21.57 37.34 -21.14
CA PHE A 153 22.32 37.95 -22.25
C PHE A 153 22.89 36.91 -23.25
N MET A 154 23.26 35.73 -22.74
CA MET A 154 23.83 34.63 -23.54
C MET A 154 22.80 33.64 -24.12
N LEU A 155 21.50 33.83 -23.86
CA LEU A 155 20.45 32.92 -24.34
C LEU A 155 20.31 32.94 -25.87
N ASP A 156 20.33 31.76 -26.48
CA ASP A 156 20.08 31.55 -27.91
C ASP A 156 18.93 30.55 -28.05
N ALA A 157 17.86 30.97 -28.75
CA ALA A 157 16.67 30.14 -28.97
C ALA A 157 17.01 28.78 -29.61
N ARG A 158 18.03 28.70 -30.48
CA ARG A 158 18.46 27.43 -31.10
C ARG A 158 18.97 26.44 -30.05
N VAL A 159 19.83 26.95 -29.16
CA VAL A 159 20.45 26.21 -28.07
C VAL A 159 19.39 25.78 -27.06
N THR A 160 18.54 26.71 -26.62
CA THR A 160 17.42 26.46 -25.71
C THR A 160 16.48 25.38 -26.24
N VAL A 161 16.04 25.45 -27.51
CA VAL A 161 15.15 24.44 -28.09
C VAL A 161 15.77 23.04 -28.09
N VAL A 162 17.08 22.91 -28.35
CA VAL A 162 17.78 21.62 -28.25
C VAL A 162 17.83 21.10 -26.82
N PHE A 163 18.10 21.96 -25.83
CA PHE A 163 18.04 21.57 -24.41
C PHE A 163 16.64 21.07 -24.01
N TYR A 164 15.58 21.80 -24.36
CA TYR A 164 14.20 21.37 -24.05
C TYR A 164 13.85 20.06 -24.74
N ALA A 165 14.12 19.92 -26.05
CA ALA A 165 13.79 18.70 -26.79
C ALA A 165 14.48 17.46 -26.19
N MET A 166 15.79 17.54 -25.92
CA MET A 166 16.56 16.45 -25.34
C MET A 166 16.17 16.16 -23.88
N ALA A 167 15.92 17.19 -23.07
CA ALA A 167 15.48 17.02 -21.69
C ALA A 167 14.09 16.38 -21.62
N CYS A 168 13.13 16.82 -22.44
CA CYS A 168 11.77 16.27 -22.46
C CYS A 168 11.74 14.79 -22.85
N VAL A 169 12.52 14.38 -23.87
CA VAL A 169 12.68 12.96 -24.25
C VAL A 169 13.20 12.14 -23.07
N PHE A 170 14.21 12.63 -22.36
CA PHE A 170 14.82 11.93 -21.25
C PHE A 170 13.94 11.85 -20.00
N VAL A 171 13.31 12.97 -19.62
CA VAL A 171 12.31 13.03 -18.54
C VAL A 171 11.17 12.06 -18.83
N TYR A 172 10.70 11.97 -20.08
CA TYR A 172 9.66 11.02 -20.48
C TYR A 172 10.13 9.56 -20.30
N VAL A 173 11.30 9.20 -20.85
CA VAL A 173 11.84 7.84 -20.79
C VAL A 173 12.13 7.40 -19.34
N MET A 174 12.80 8.23 -18.54
CA MET A 174 13.09 7.92 -17.14
C MET A 174 11.80 7.83 -16.30
N SER A 175 10.82 8.70 -16.56
CA SER A 175 9.54 8.63 -15.86
C SER A 175 8.76 7.36 -16.19
N ARG A 176 8.78 6.90 -17.45
CA ARG A 176 8.21 5.58 -17.81
C ARG A 176 8.96 4.43 -17.15
N LEU A 177 10.30 4.46 -17.12
CA LEU A 177 11.12 3.43 -16.46
C LEU A 177 10.71 3.24 -14.99
N ARG A 178 10.41 4.34 -14.28
CA ARG A 178 9.90 4.29 -12.90
C ARG A 178 8.52 3.64 -12.79
N VAL A 179 7.62 3.84 -13.75
CA VAL A 179 6.28 3.20 -13.72
C VAL A 179 6.39 1.71 -13.95
N SER A 180 7.13 1.29 -14.99
CA SER A 180 7.33 -0.12 -15.32
C SER A 180 8.18 -0.88 -14.28
N ASN A 181 9.03 -0.19 -13.53
CA ASN A 181 9.74 -0.78 -12.39
C ASN A 181 10.09 0.26 -11.31
N ASN A 182 9.34 0.24 -10.21
CA ASN A 182 9.49 1.17 -9.09
C ASN A 182 10.86 1.10 -8.38
N LYS A 183 11.70 0.09 -8.67
CA LYS A 183 13.10 0.02 -8.19
C LYS A 183 13.94 1.18 -8.70
N PHE A 184 13.62 1.73 -9.87
CA PHE A 184 14.32 2.87 -10.44
C PHE A 184 13.77 4.23 -9.97
N ALA A 185 12.88 4.30 -8.98
CA ALA A 185 12.34 5.58 -8.50
C ALA A 185 13.42 6.56 -8.02
N LEU A 186 14.38 6.12 -7.20
CA LEU A 186 15.51 6.96 -6.77
C LEU A 186 16.41 7.34 -7.96
N ALA A 187 16.68 6.39 -8.87
CA ALA A 187 17.45 6.66 -10.07
C ALA A 187 16.77 7.71 -10.95
N GLN A 188 15.45 7.64 -11.16
CA GLN A 188 14.67 8.62 -11.92
C GLN A 188 14.72 10.01 -11.29
N ILE A 189 14.41 10.13 -9.98
CA ILE A 189 14.41 11.42 -9.28
C ILE A 189 15.76 12.12 -9.42
N PHE A 190 16.85 11.46 -9.04
CA PHE A 190 18.17 12.08 -9.09
C PHE A 190 18.73 12.24 -10.50
N SER A 191 18.32 11.40 -11.46
CA SER A 191 18.66 11.59 -12.86
C SER A 191 17.98 12.83 -13.45
N ILE A 192 16.72 13.08 -13.11
CA ILE A 192 16.00 14.28 -13.57
C ILE A 192 16.59 15.53 -12.90
N ILE A 193 16.89 15.52 -11.60
CA ILE A 193 17.55 16.66 -10.92
C ILE A 193 18.85 17.08 -11.63
N ILE A 194 19.67 16.12 -12.09
CA ILE A 194 20.87 16.43 -12.87
C ILE A 194 20.52 16.94 -14.28
N THR A 195 19.50 16.38 -14.94
CA THR A 195 19.03 16.88 -16.25
C THR A 195 18.46 18.30 -16.16
N ASP A 196 17.74 18.65 -15.11
CA ASP A 196 17.25 20.02 -14.85
C ASP A 196 18.41 21.01 -14.72
N LEU A 197 19.50 20.62 -14.06
CA LEU A 197 20.70 21.46 -13.96
C LEU A 197 21.25 21.81 -15.35
N PHE A 198 21.24 20.86 -16.30
CA PHE A 198 21.59 21.13 -17.70
C PHE A 198 20.51 21.91 -18.45
N LEU A 199 19.23 21.62 -18.24
CA LEU A 199 18.12 22.33 -18.90
C LEU A 199 18.11 23.82 -18.56
N LEU A 200 18.38 24.14 -17.29
CA LEU A 200 18.33 25.51 -16.76
C LEU A 200 19.66 26.24 -17.04
N PHE A 201 20.80 25.72 -16.60
CA PHE A 201 22.08 26.43 -16.73
C PHE A 201 22.82 26.17 -18.06
N GLY A 202 22.50 25.10 -18.79
CA GLY A 202 23.14 24.79 -20.07
C GLY A 202 22.98 25.87 -21.16
N PRO A 203 21.78 26.43 -21.39
CA PRO A 203 21.56 27.46 -22.40
C PRO A 203 22.37 28.75 -22.19
N THR A 204 22.65 29.14 -20.95
CA THR A 204 23.37 30.37 -20.61
C THR A 204 24.90 30.23 -20.74
N LEU A 205 25.43 29.00 -20.73
CA LEU A 205 26.86 28.74 -20.87
C LEU A 205 27.33 28.88 -22.33
N PRO A 206 28.38 29.67 -22.63
CA PRO A 206 28.88 29.86 -23.99
C PRO A 206 29.71 28.69 -24.52
N SER A 207 30.23 27.82 -23.63
CA SER A 207 31.21 26.78 -23.94
C SER A 207 30.88 25.44 -23.26
N PHE A 208 31.54 24.36 -23.69
CA PHE A 208 31.30 23.01 -23.16
C PHE A 208 31.85 22.82 -21.75
N THR A 209 30.97 22.86 -20.75
CA THR A 209 31.32 22.64 -19.34
C THR A 209 30.98 21.22 -18.90
N ALA A 210 31.95 20.30 -18.98
CA ALA A 210 31.75 18.89 -18.62
C ALA A 210 31.43 18.67 -17.12
N LEU A 211 31.92 19.55 -16.25
CA LEU A 211 31.85 19.42 -14.79
C LEU A 211 30.64 20.12 -14.16
N LEU A 212 29.67 20.61 -14.94
CA LEU A 212 28.49 21.31 -14.42
C LEU A 212 27.77 20.52 -13.29
N PRO A 213 27.54 19.19 -13.40
CA PRO A 213 26.89 18.41 -12.33
C PRO A 213 27.72 18.20 -11.07
N LYS A 214 29.04 18.50 -11.09
CA LYS A 214 29.91 18.32 -9.92
C LYS A 214 29.33 19.03 -8.69
N VAL A 215 28.71 20.20 -8.91
CA VAL A 215 28.02 21.02 -7.89
C VAL A 215 27.02 20.22 -7.05
N LEU A 216 26.33 19.23 -7.61
CA LEU A 216 25.37 18.37 -6.87
C LEU A 216 25.92 16.97 -6.59
N ILE A 217 26.70 16.39 -7.51
CA ILE A 217 27.20 15.02 -7.37
C ILE A 217 28.21 14.91 -6.22
N GLU A 218 29.11 15.89 -6.05
CA GLU A 218 30.13 15.87 -4.99
C GLU A 218 29.52 15.95 -3.57
N PRO A 219 28.68 16.94 -3.21
CA PRO A 219 28.01 16.94 -1.91
C PRO A 219 27.07 15.75 -1.72
N GLY A 220 26.42 15.27 -2.78
CA GLY A 220 25.58 14.06 -2.71
C GLY A 220 26.38 12.80 -2.35
N ALA A 221 27.56 12.62 -2.97
CA ALA A 221 28.46 11.52 -2.66
C ALA A 221 29.06 11.62 -1.24
N ILE A 222 29.37 12.83 -0.77
CA ILE A 222 29.80 13.06 0.62
C ILE A 222 28.68 12.70 1.61
N GLY A 223 27.44 13.10 1.34
CA GLY A 223 26.26 12.73 2.13
C GLY A 223 26.09 11.21 2.23
N ILE A 224 26.22 10.50 1.10
CA ILE A 224 26.20 9.03 1.06
C ILE A 224 27.33 8.42 1.89
N GLY A 225 28.55 8.95 1.77
CA GLY A 225 29.71 8.50 2.54
C GLY A 225 29.48 8.65 4.05
N LEU A 226 28.93 9.79 4.50
CA LEU A 226 28.58 10.03 5.89
C LEU A 226 27.52 9.07 6.42
N GLY A 227 26.45 8.81 5.65
CA GLY A 227 25.41 7.87 6.06
C GLY A 227 25.88 6.41 6.08
N ALA A 228 26.74 6.01 5.13
CA ALA A 228 27.39 4.70 5.12
C ALA A 228 28.33 4.53 6.33
N ALA A 229 29.16 5.54 6.63
CA ALA A 229 30.02 5.55 7.82
C ALA A 229 29.20 5.45 9.11
N CYS A 230 28.10 6.22 9.22
CA CYS A 230 27.21 6.14 10.38
C CYS A 230 26.51 4.77 10.50
N CYS A 231 26.20 4.09 9.39
CA CYS A 231 25.68 2.71 9.40
C CYS A 231 26.69 1.67 9.92
N VAL A 232 27.99 1.91 9.76
CA VAL A 232 29.05 1.02 10.26
C VAL A 232 29.44 1.35 11.70
N LEU A 233 29.62 2.63 12.02
CA LEU A 233 30.12 3.10 13.31
C LEU A 233 29.07 3.08 14.43
N PHE A 234 27.82 3.46 14.13
CA PHE A 234 26.78 3.64 15.15
C PHE A 234 25.74 2.53 15.09
N PHE A 235 25.84 1.58 16.03
CA PHE A 235 24.86 0.49 16.23
C PHE A 235 24.50 -0.27 14.93
N PRO A 236 25.46 -0.94 14.26
CA PRO A 236 25.20 -1.68 13.02
C PRO A 236 24.10 -2.72 13.22
N GLN A 237 23.03 -2.64 12.42
CA GLN A 237 21.90 -3.58 12.43
C GLN A 237 21.99 -4.49 11.21
N SER A 238 22.06 -5.81 11.43
CA SER A 238 21.89 -6.82 10.39
C SER A 238 20.40 -7.04 10.08
N THR A 239 20.12 -7.52 8.87
CA THR A 239 18.75 -7.92 8.48
C THR A 239 18.25 -9.04 9.37
N SER A 240 19.12 -10.01 9.71
CA SER A 240 18.81 -11.10 10.65
C SER A 240 18.37 -10.60 12.03
N TYR A 241 19.07 -9.60 12.60
CA TYR A 241 18.70 -9.01 13.88
C TYR A 241 17.37 -8.23 13.78
N ALA A 242 17.21 -7.41 12.74
CA ALA A 242 15.99 -6.63 12.52
C ALA A 242 14.74 -7.53 12.36
N LEU A 243 14.88 -8.64 11.64
CA LEU A 243 13.85 -9.66 11.46
C LEU A 243 13.48 -10.31 12.80
N LEU A 244 14.46 -10.77 13.57
CA LEU A 244 14.21 -11.38 14.89
C LEU A 244 13.53 -10.42 15.87
N THR A 245 13.92 -9.15 15.91
CA THR A 245 13.21 -8.18 16.78
C THR A 245 11.77 -7.96 16.32
N LYS A 246 11.48 -8.04 15.01
CA LYS A 246 10.10 -7.94 14.50
C LYS A 246 9.28 -9.18 14.82
N MET A 247 9.89 -10.37 14.76
CA MET A 247 9.29 -11.62 15.22
C MET A 247 8.94 -11.57 16.71
N GLU A 248 9.83 -11.04 17.55
CA GLU A 248 9.58 -10.85 18.98
C GLU A 248 8.42 -9.88 19.25
N GLN A 249 8.37 -8.73 18.55
CA GLN A 249 7.27 -7.77 18.63
C GLN A 249 5.92 -8.42 18.27
N LEU A 250 5.90 -9.26 17.22
CA LEU A 250 4.72 -10.02 16.83
C LEU A 250 4.31 -11.06 17.87
N LEU A 251 5.27 -11.80 18.46
CA LEU A 251 4.98 -12.78 19.50
C LEU A 251 4.39 -12.13 20.76
N ARG A 252 4.91 -10.95 21.15
CA ARG A 252 4.34 -10.12 22.24
C ARG A 252 2.90 -9.70 21.93
N LEU A 253 2.61 -9.28 20.70
CA LEU A 253 1.25 -8.93 20.29
C LEU A 253 0.31 -10.15 20.29
N GLY A 254 0.83 -11.32 19.91
CA GLY A 254 0.11 -12.60 19.96
C GLY A 254 -0.30 -13.06 21.38
N GLN A 255 0.23 -12.44 22.44
CA GLN A 255 -0.22 -12.63 23.82
C GLN A 255 -1.50 -11.86 24.14
N VAL A 256 -1.82 -10.78 23.41
CA VAL A 256 -2.99 -9.94 23.70
C VAL A 256 -4.30 -10.72 23.58
N PRO A 257 -4.55 -11.53 22.53
CA PRO A 257 -5.77 -12.33 22.45
C PRO A 257 -5.93 -13.35 23.58
N VAL A 258 -4.81 -13.90 24.10
CA VAL A 258 -4.81 -14.81 25.27
C VAL A 258 -5.21 -14.05 26.55
N LYS A 259 -4.68 -12.84 26.74
CA LYS A 259 -5.08 -11.96 27.85
C LYS A 259 -6.55 -11.54 27.75
N CYS A 260 -7.05 -11.27 26.55
CA CYS A 260 -8.48 -11.01 26.33
C CYS A 260 -9.34 -12.23 26.70
N THR A 261 -8.88 -13.46 26.39
CA THR A 261 -9.56 -14.66 26.86
C THR A 261 -9.56 -14.78 28.38
N GLN A 262 -8.44 -14.48 29.04
CA GLN A 262 -8.35 -14.50 30.50
C GLN A 262 -9.30 -13.47 31.14
N ALA A 263 -9.26 -12.22 30.69
CA ALA A 263 -10.15 -11.15 31.14
C ALA A 263 -11.63 -11.54 30.99
N ARG A 264 -12.00 -12.09 29.83
CA ARG A 264 -13.37 -12.54 29.55
C ARG A 264 -13.80 -13.74 30.42
N LEU A 265 -12.90 -14.66 30.73
CA LEU A 265 -13.17 -15.77 31.67
C LEU A 265 -13.32 -15.30 33.13
N LEU A 266 -12.76 -14.14 33.47
CA LEU A 266 -12.93 -13.46 34.75
C LEU A 266 -14.17 -12.55 34.79
N GLY A 267 -14.88 -12.38 33.67
CA GLY A 267 -16.08 -11.55 33.57
C GLY A 267 -15.81 -10.06 33.29
N GLU A 268 -14.61 -9.70 32.82
CA GLU A 268 -14.25 -8.32 32.47
C GLU A 268 -14.73 -7.94 31.05
N ASP A 269 -15.23 -6.71 30.89
CA ASP A 269 -15.68 -6.18 29.60
C ASP A 269 -14.49 -5.84 28.66
N LEU A 270 -14.64 -6.23 27.39
CA LEU A 270 -13.62 -6.03 26.36
C LEU A 270 -13.96 -4.84 25.45
N SER A 271 -13.04 -3.87 25.35
CA SER A 271 -13.17 -2.77 24.39
C SER A 271 -13.02 -3.25 22.95
N LEU A 272 -14.11 -3.22 22.19
CA LEU A 272 -14.13 -3.55 20.75
C LEU A 272 -13.09 -2.76 19.95
N GLN A 273 -12.90 -1.48 20.26
CA GLN A 273 -11.93 -0.63 19.57
C GLN A 273 -10.49 -1.14 19.77
N GLN A 274 -10.13 -1.53 20.99
CA GLN A 274 -8.80 -2.09 21.30
C GLN A 274 -8.56 -3.44 20.59
N LEU A 275 -9.59 -4.28 20.46
CA LEU A 275 -9.51 -5.55 19.74
C LEU A 275 -9.25 -5.34 18.23
N VAL A 276 -9.98 -4.41 17.61
CA VAL A 276 -9.81 -4.04 16.19
C VAL A 276 -8.45 -3.38 15.94
N ASP A 277 -8.00 -2.49 16.84
CA ASP A 277 -6.67 -1.88 16.77
C ASP A 277 -5.55 -2.92 16.94
N THR A 278 -5.72 -3.90 17.81
CA THR A 278 -4.77 -5.01 17.98
C THR A 278 -4.70 -5.88 16.72
N LYS A 279 -5.85 -6.18 16.11
CA LYS A 279 -5.94 -6.94 14.85
C LYS A 279 -5.19 -6.23 13.71
N SER A 280 -5.43 -4.94 13.52
CA SER A 280 -4.77 -4.15 12.47
C SER A 280 -3.26 -4.02 12.70
N LYS A 281 -2.82 -3.81 13.96
CA LYS A 281 -1.39 -3.82 14.34
C LYS A 281 -0.72 -5.17 14.03
N GLY A 282 -1.40 -6.29 14.27
CA GLY A 282 -0.86 -7.63 14.03
C GLY A 282 -0.67 -7.94 12.55
N ILE A 283 -1.68 -7.63 11.74
CA ILE A 283 -1.62 -7.77 10.28
C ILE A 283 -0.50 -6.88 9.72
N GLY A 284 -0.46 -5.60 10.07
CA GLY A 284 0.56 -4.66 9.58
C GLY A 284 1.99 -5.04 9.98
N ALA A 285 2.19 -5.57 11.19
CA ALA A 285 3.48 -6.06 11.63
C ALA A 285 3.91 -7.36 10.90
N LEU A 286 2.97 -8.20 10.48
CA LEU A 286 3.22 -9.42 9.71
C LEU A 286 3.66 -9.07 8.27
N LYS A 287 2.99 -8.12 7.60
CA LYS A 287 3.45 -7.54 6.32
C LYS A 287 4.86 -6.94 6.44
N GLY A 288 5.14 -6.27 7.57
CA GLY A 288 6.44 -5.67 7.86
C GLY A 288 7.63 -6.66 7.91
N LEU A 289 7.39 -7.97 7.96
CA LEU A 289 8.44 -8.99 7.83
C LEU A 289 8.84 -9.24 6.36
N GLU A 290 7.94 -9.07 5.38
CA GLU A 290 8.19 -9.51 4.00
C GLU A 290 9.38 -8.80 3.33
N PRO A 291 9.58 -7.48 3.46
CA PRO A 291 10.79 -6.82 2.95
C PRO A 291 12.06 -7.36 3.61
N LEU A 292 12.02 -7.63 4.93
CA LEU A 292 13.18 -8.15 5.67
C LEU A 292 13.54 -9.57 5.21
N LEU A 293 12.55 -10.43 4.96
CA LEU A 293 12.74 -11.78 4.41
C LEU A 293 13.33 -11.74 2.99
N ALA A 294 12.93 -10.76 2.16
CA ALA A 294 13.45 -10.59 0.81
C ALA A 294 14.94 -10.19 0.79
N PHE A 295 15.39 -9.36 1.73
CA PHE A 295 16.80 -8.96 1.84
C PHE A 295 17.68 -9.95 2.62
N LEU A 296 17.09 -10.84 3.42
CA LEU A 296 17.81 -11.81 4.26
C LEU A 296 18.86 -12.68 3.53
N PRO A 297 18.68 -13.14 2.27
CA PRO A 297 19.70 -13.91 1.55
C PRO A 297 20.93 -13.09 1.11
N LEU A 298 20.85 -11.76 1.18
CA LEU A 298 21.89 -10.82 0.77
C LEU A 298 22.65 -10.22 1.96
N ASP A 299 22.22 -10.52 3.18
CA ASP A 299 22.77 -9.98 4.43
C ASP A 299 24.04 -10.72 4.86
N ILE A 300 25.03 -9.97 5.36
CA ILE A 300 26.14 -10.53 6.13
C ILE A 300 25.75 -10.41 7.60
N SER A 301 25.57 -11.54 8.28
CA SER A 301 25.14 -11.54 9.68
C SER A 301 26.03 -12.43 10.56
N ARG A 302 26.28 -11.98 11.79
CA ARG A 302 26.93 -12.77 12.84
C ARG A 302 25.88 -13.18 13.85
N GLY A 303 25.66 -14.48 14.02
CA GLY A 303 24.59 -15.00 14.88
C GLY A 303 24.51 -16.52 14.88
N HIS A 304 23.59 -17.06 15.67
CA HIS A 304 23.35 -18.50 15.80
C HIS A 304 22.63 -19.09 14.58
N TRP A 305 21.68 -18.33 14.00
CA TRP A 305 20.77 -18.81 12.96
C TRP A 305 21.08 -18.13 11.62
N GLY A 306 21.09 -18.92 10.54
CA GLY A 306 21.28 -18.43 9.17
C GLY A 306 19.98 -17.99 8.50
N ALA A 307 20.10 -17.51 7.26
CA ALA A 307 18.95 -17.01 6.49
C ALA A 307 17.86 -18.07 6.24
N ASP A 308 18.23 -19.35 6.09
CA ASP A 308 17.26 -20.43 5.86
C ASP A 308 16.63 -20.93 7.17
N ASP A 309 17.42 -21.02 8.25
CA ASP A 309 16.92 -21.30 9.61
C ASP A 309 15.82 -20.28 10.01
N LEU A 310 16.06 -18.98 9.73
CA LEU A 310 15.13 -17.88 9.99
C LEU A 310 13.86 -17.90 9.12
N LYS A 311 13.90 -18.46 7.90
CA LYS A 311 12.69 -18.64 7.07
C LYS A 311 11.78 -19.73 7.65
N VAL A 312 12.36 -20.85 8.11
CA VAL A 312 11.58 -21.92 8.76
C VAL A 312 10.94 -21.39 10.04
N LEU A 313 11.70 -20.66 10.86
CA LEU A 313 11.18 -19.98 12.05
C LEU A 313 10.04 -18.99 11.71
N GLN A 314 10.17 -18.23 10.61
CA GLN A 314 9.11 -17.33 10.15
C GLN A 314 7.83 -18.04 9.74
N GLN A 315 7.93 -19.20 9.09
CA GLN A 315 6.76 -19.99 8.70
C GLN A 315 6.02 -20.54 9.93
N ALA A 316 6.76 -21.04 10.93
CA ALA A 316 6.19 -21.46 12.20
C ALA A 316 5.48 -20.29 12.89
N LEU A 317 6.16 -19.13 13.02
CA LEU A 317 5.58 -17.93 13.62
C LEU A 317 4.34 -17.43 12.87
N ARG A 318 4.33 -17.44 11.53
CA ARG A 318 3.16 -17.04 10.72
C ARG A 318 1.95 -17.91 11.07
N LYS A 319 2.11 -19.23 11.26
CA LYS A 319 1.03 -20.13 11.71
C LYS A 319 0.53 -19.78 13.11
N THR A 320 1.43 -19.56 14.07
CA THR A 320 1.06 -19.15 15.44
C THR A 320 0.31 -17.81 15.48
N LEU A 321 0.72 -16.85 14.66
CA LEU A 321 0.07 -15.54 14.55
C LEU A 321 -1.31 -15.62 13.89
N VAL A 322 -1.48 -16.45 12.87
CA VAL A 322 -2.79 -16.72 12.25
C VAL A 322 -3.75 -17.34 13.28
N ALA A 323 -3.30 -18.35 14.04
CA ALA A 323 -4.09 -18.92 15.13
C ALA A 323 -4.46 -17.87 16.20
N SER A 324 -3.53 -16.99 16.59
CA SER A 324 -3.76 -15.90 17.54
C SER A 324 -4.75 -14.85 17.00
N LEU A 325 -4.68 -14.51 15.71
CA LEU A 325 -5.66 -13.66 15.03
C LEU A 325 -7.05 -14.33 14.93
N SER A 326 -7.13 -15.66 14.81
CA SER A 326 -8.40 -16.39 14.83
C SER A 326 -9.10 -16.29 16.19
N LEU A 327 -8.34 -16.38 17.30
CA LEU A 327 -8.82 -16.16 18.66
C LEU A 327 -9.23 -14.69 18.88
N LEU A 328 -8.51 -13.73 18.31
CA LEU A 328 -8.87 -12.31 18.37
C LEU A 328 -10.16 -11.99 17.59
N ASN A 329 -10.33 -12.59 16.41
CA ASN A 329 -11.56 -12.47 15.61
C ASN A 329 -12.78 -13.00 16.37
N TYR A 330 -12.62 -14.09 17.12
CA TYR A 330 -13.67 -14.62 17.98
C TYR A 330 -14.11 -13.59 19.04
N HIS A 331 -13.17 -12.97 19.75
CA HIS A 331 -13.50 -11.93 20.74
C HIS A 331 -14.22 -10.74 20.11
N ILE A 332 -13.78 -10.27 18.94
CA ILE A 332 -14.47 -9.21 18.18
C ILE A 332 -15.91 -9.60 17.87
N ILE A 333 -16.14 -10.80 17.32
CA ILE A 333 -17.48 -11.29 16.96
C ILE A 333 -18.38 -11.38 18.20
N THR A 334 -17.86 -11.92 19.30
CA THR A 334 -18.66 -12.11 20.52
C THR A 334 -19.03 -10.78 21.16
N THR A 335 -18.08 -9.85 21.29
CA THR A 335 -18.34 -8.48 21.78
C THR A 335 -19.30 -7.71 20.86
N THR A 336 -19.20 -7.83 19.53
CA THR A 336 -20.23 -7.24 18.64
C THR A 336 -21.61 -7.86 18.83
N THR A 337 -21.68 -9.16 19.14
CA THR A 337 -22.94 -9.87 19.32
C THR A 337 -23.61 -9.46 20.63
N GLU A 338 -22.84 -9.22 21.68
CA GLU A 338 -23.33 -8.74 22.97
C GLU A 338 -23.84 -7.29 22.87
N ALA A 339 -23.05 -6.38 22.29
CA ALA A 339 -23.50 -5.01 22.04
C ALA A 339 -24.77 -4.91 21.15
N LEU A 340 -24.96 -5.85 20.21
CA LEU A 340 -26.17 -5.94 19.37
C LEU A 340 -27.39 -6.51 20.12
N ILE A 341 -27.18 -7.34 21.14
CA ILE A 341 -28.25 -7.86 22.01
C ILE A 341 -28.69 -6.75 22.97
N ASP A 342 -27.73 -6.09 23.61
CA ASP A 342 -28.00 -5.02 24.59
C ASP A 342 -28.68 -3.81 23.92
N SER A 343 -28.35 -3.50 22.66
CA SER A 343 -29.04 -2.45 21.89
C SER A 343 -30.47 -2.80 21.45
N HIS A 344 -30.95 -4.01 21.75
CA HIS A 344 -32.30 -4.48 21.43
C HIS A 344 -32.94 -5.20 22.65
N ALA A 345 -32.67 -4.71 23.86
CA ALA A 345 -33.17 -5.32 25.11
C ALA A 345 -34.71 -5.25 25.29
N GLU A 346 -35.41 -4.36 24.56
CA GLU A 346 -36.85 -4.06 24.72
C GLU A 346 -37.82 -5.16 24.22
N ILE A 347 -37.33 -6.34 23.83
CA ILE A 347 -38.15 -7.46 23.29
C ILE A 347 -38.54 -8.49 24.38
N PHE A 348 -38.37 -8.14 25.66
CA PHE A 348 -38.59 -9.00 26.83
C PHE A 348 -39.42 -8.24 27.88
N ASP A 349 -40.21 -8.94 28.69
CA ASP A 349 -41.06 -8.36 29.73
C ASP A 349 -40.38 -8.30 31.12
N ASP A 350 -40.94 -7.53 32.05
CA ASP A 350 -40.36 -7.22 33.37
C ASP A 350 -40.24 -8.45 34.31
N GLU A 351 -40.82 -9.59 33.93
CA GLU A 351 -40.68 -10.90 34.60
C GLU A 351 -39.73 -11.85 33.83
N GLY A 352 -39.13 -11.38 32.73
CA GLY A 352 -38.00 -11.98 32.04
C GLY A 352 -38.32 -13.08 31.03
N ASN A 353 -39.57 -13.25 30.59
CA ASN A 353 -39.94 -14.37 29.70
C ASN A 353 -40.17 -13.92 28.25
N PHE A 354 -39.27 -14.32 27.34
CA PHE A 354 -39.73 -14.56 25.97
C PHE A 354 -40.67 -15.77 25.99
N LYS A 355 -41.93 -15.58 25.59
CA LYS A 355 -42.98 -16.59 25.74
C LYS A 355 -42.62 -17.87 24.97
N ILE A 356 -42.41 -19.06 25.54
CA ILE A 356 -42.35 -19.60 26.91
C ILE A 356 -41.26 -20.72 26.83
N VAL A 357 -40.40 -21.08 27.81
CA VAL A 357 -40.05 -20.59 29.16
C VAL A 357 -38.61 -21.07 29.49
N GLY A 358 -38.01 -20.65 30.61
CA GLY A 358 -36.94 -21.41 31.30
C GLY A 358 -35.49 -20.91 31.11
N MET A 359 -35.14 -19.79 31.73
CA MET A 359 -33.85 -19.10 31.51
C MET A 359 -32.60 -19.79 32.10
N GLY A 360 -32.70 -20.54 33.20
CA GLY A 360 -31.51 -21.05 33.91
C GLY A 360 -30.58 -21.93 33.07
N GLY A 361 -31.14 -22.87 32.29
CA GLY A 361 -30.34 -23.74 31.41
C GLY A 361 -29.82 -23.06 30.13
N MET A 362 -30.35 -21.88 29.79
CA MET A 362 -30.09 -21.24 28.49
C MET A 362 -28.81 -20.41 28.49
N HIS A 363 -28.48 -19.76 29.61
CA HIS A 363 -27.17 -19.14 29.83
C HIS A 363 -26.06 -20.20 29.97
N VAL A 364 -26.34 -21.31 30.66
CA VAL A 364 -25.40 -22.44 30.79
C VAL A 364 -25.07 -23.04 29.42
N LEU A 365 -26.07 -23.32 28.57
CA LEU A 365 -25.82 -23.84 27.23
C LEU A 365 -25.04 -22.83 26.36
N ARG A 366 -25.40 -21.54 26.35
CA ARG A 366 -24.66 -20.49 25.63
C ARG A 366 -23.21 -20.41 26.12
N GLY A 367 -22.98 -20.47 27.43
CA GLY A 367 -21.66 -20.50 28.06
C GLY A 367 -20.84 -21.74 27.67
N ILE A 368 -21.45 -22.92 27.60
CA ILE A 368 -20.83 -24.17 27.16
C ILE A 368 -20.36 -24.08 25.69
N ILE A 369 -21.16 -23.50 24.80
CA ILE A 369 -20.81 -23.37 23.37
C ILE A 369 -19.72 -22.33 23.16
N ILE A 370 -19.82 -21.20 23.87
CA ILE A 370 -18.76 -20.18 23.96
C ILE A 370 -17.47 -20.83 24.47
N GLY A 371 -17.57 -21.67 25.51
CA GLY A 371 -16.50 -22.49 26.05
C GLY A 371 -15.86 -23.41 25.01
N MET A 372 -16.63 -24.25 24.33
CA MET A 372 -16.11 -25.20 23.31
C MET A 372 -15.44 -24.48 22.12
N VAL A 373 -15.98 -23.36 21.66
CA VAL A 373 -15.34 -22.58 20.57
C VAL A 373 -14.07 -21.88 21.05
N ILE A 374 -14.04 -21.39 22.29
CA ILE A 374 -12.82 -20.86 22.92
C ILE A 374 -11.78 -21.98 23.09
N GLU A 375 -12.19 -23.16 23.57
CA GLU A 375 -11.36 -24.34 23.78
C GLU A 375 -10.67 -24.77 22.47
N GLU A 376 -11.41 -24.97 21.38
CA GLU A 376 -10.87 -25.31 20.07
C GLU A 376 -9.85 -24.27 19.56
N ARG A 377 -10.12 -22.97 19.79
CA ARG A 377 -9.21 -21.88 19.39
C ARG A 377 -7.98 -21.78 20.29
N ILE A 378 -8.11 -22.07 21.59
CA ILE A 378 -6.99 -22.19 22.53
C ILE A 378 -6.14 -23.40 22.14
N LEU A 379 -6.73 -24.56 21.85
CA LEU A 379 -6.03 -25.78 21.43
C LEU A 379 -5.28 -25.55 20.12
N THR A 380 -5.92 -24.92 19.13
CA THR A 380 -5.28 -24.53 17.87
C THR A 380 -4.08 -23.61 18.10
N LEU A 381 -4.22 -22.61 18.97
CA LEU A 381 -3.13 -21.68 19.32
C LEU A 381 -2.03 -22.37 20.12
N ALA A 382 -2.37 -23.25 21.06
CA ALA A 382 -1.44 -24.02 21.88
C ALA A 382 -0.61 -24.97 21.01
N GLU A 383 -1.24 -25.69 20.09
CA GLU A 383 -0.57 -26.59 19.14
C GLU A 383 0.33 -25.83 18.14
N ALA A 384 -0.12 -24.68 17.63
CA ALA A 384 0.70 -23.81 16.80
C ALA A 384 1.86 -23.16 17.59
N THR A 385 1.70 -22.95 18.89
CA THR A 385 2.75 -22.43 19.78
C THR A 385 3.74 -23.54 20.16
N ARG A 386 3.27 -24.77 20.41
CA ARG A 386 4.10 -25.96 20.65
C ARG A 386 5.06 -26.18 19.49
N LYS A 387 4.54 -26.23 18.25
CA LYS A 387 5.35 -26.36 17.02
C LYS A 387 6.38 -25.24 16.85
N LEU A 388 6.05 -24.01 17.24
CA LEU A 388 7.00 -22.88 17.24
C LEU A 388 8.10 -23.07 18.30
N ILE A 389 7.75 -23.49 19.52
CA ILE A 389 8.71 -23.76 20.60
C ILE A 389 9.62 -24.93 20.24
N GLU A 390 9.09 -26.03 19.69
CA GLU A 390 9.87 -27.17 19.20
C GLU A 390 10.87 -26.76 18.11
N GLN A 391 10.45 -25.91 17.18
CA GLN A 391 11.35 -25.37 16.14
C GLN A 391 12.45 -24.48 16.73
N ILE A 392 12.14 -23.67 17.75
CA ILE A 392 13.13 -22.84 18.47
C ILE A 392 14.10 -23.73 19.27
N LEU A 393 13.60 -24.74 19.97
CA LEU A 393 14.39 -25.65 20.78
C LEU A 393 15.35 -26.47 19.91
N TRP A 394 14.86 -27.02 18.79
CA TRP A 394 15.69 -27.67 17.77
C TRP A 394 16.79 -26.73 17.22
N LEU A 395 16.45 -25.46 16.97
CA LEU A 395 17.42 -24.46 16.52
C LEU A 395 18.47 -24.10 17.58
N LEU A 396 18.11 -24.11 18.87
CA LEU A 396 19.05 -23.85 19.97
C LEU A 396 20.01 -25.03 20.18
N GLU A 397 19.51 -26.26 20.14
CA GLU A 397 20.31 -27.48 20.28
C GLU A 397 21.28 -27.69 19.11
N ASN A 398 20.81 -27.50 17.87
CA ASN A 398 21.61 -27.77 16.67
C ASN A 398 22.50 -26.59 16.23
N ARG A 399 22.28 -25.37 16.74
CA ARG A 399 23.08 -24.16 16.44
C ARG A 399 23.62 -23.43 17.70
N PRO A 400 24.32 -24.11 18.62
CA PRO A 400 24.70 -23.54 19.92
C PRO A 400 25.84 -22.49 19.83
N LYS A 401 26.58 -22.41 18.72
CA LYS A 401 27.72 -21.49 18.57
C LYS A 401 27.42 -20.40 17.53
N PRO A 402 27.67 -19.11 17.82
CA PRO A 402 27.49 -18.03 16.86
C PRO A 402 28.52 -18.16 15.72
N ARG A 403 28.06 -18.02 14.48
CA ARG A 403 28.89 -18.07 13.27
C ARG A 403 28.73 -16.78 12.46
N LEU A 404 29.68 -16.52 11.57
CA LEU A 404 29.53 -15.52 10.52
C LEU A 404 28.85 -16.20 9.32
N TRP A 405 27.72 -15.66 8.89
CA TRP A 405 26.96 -16.10 7.73
C TRP A 405 27.22 -15.13 6.57
N ILE A 406 27.63 -15.68 5.43
CA ILE A 406 28.00 -14.96 4.21
C ILE A 406 26.87 -15.19 3.18
N PRO A 407 26.45 -14.17 2.40
CA PRO A 407 25.36 -14.28 1.43
C PRO A 407 25.62 -15.39 0.41
N SER A 408 24.73 -16.38 0.39
CA SER A 408 24.86 -17.60 -0.40
C SER A 408 24.37 -17.49 -1.85
N ARG A 409 23.75 -16.36 -2.23
CA ARG A 409 23.08 -16.18 -3.54
C ARG A 409 23.25 -14.78 -4.14
N LEU A 410 24.47 -14.39 -4.53
CA LEU A 410 24.67 -13.15 -5.30
C LEU A 410 23.86 -13.10 -6.62
N GLN A 411 23.59 -14.25 -7.23
CA GLN A 411 22.68 -14.39 -8.38
C GLN A 411 21.25 -13.90 -8.07
N TYR A 412 20.79 -14.02 -6.81
CA TYR A 412 19.49 -13.51 -6.38
C TYR A 412 19.45 -11.97 -6.42
N ALA A 413 20.57 -11.27 -6.21
CA ALA A 413 20.62 -9.82 -6.35
C ALA A 413 20.37 -9.38 -7.81
N PHE A 414 20.98 -10.05 -8.78
CA PHE A 414 20.75 -9.76 -10.21
C PHE A 414 19.32 -10.13 -10.65
N ALA A 415 18.80 -11.28 -10.23
CA ALA A 415 17.40 -11.65 -10.47
C ALA A 415 16.42 -10.67 -9.79
N TRP A 416 16.75 -10.17 -8.60
CA TRP A 416 15.98 -9.15 -7.89
C TRP A 416 15.95 -7.82 -8.65
N VAL A 417 17.05 -7.36 -9.25
CA VAL A 417 17.05 -6.15 -10.09
C VAL A 417 16.11 -6.31 -11.29
N GLY A 418 16.12 -7.48 -11.94
CA GLY A 418 15.27 -7.78 -13.10
C GLY A 418 13.78 -8.04 -12.78
N THR A 419 13.44 -8.48 -11.57
CA THR A 419 12.06 -8.90 -11.24
C THR A 419 11.31 -7.81 -10.48
N GLY A 420 10.24 -7.25 -11.05
CA GLY A 420 9.49 -6.12 -10.47
C GLY A 420 8.74 -6.40 -9.16
N SER A 421 8.44 -7.67 -8.83
CA SER A 421 7.51 -8.06 -7.76
C SER A 421 8.05 -8.03 -6.32
N VAL A 422 9.32 -7.69 -6.10
CA VAL A 422 9.96 -7.79 -4.76
C VAL A 422 10.11 -6.41 -4.10
N PRO A 423 9.77 -6.26 -2.80
CA PRO A 423 9.83 -4.98 -2.08
C PRO A 423 11.16 -4.23 -2.22
N THR A 424 11.07 -2.90 -2.26
CA THR A 424 12.18 -1.97 -2.47
C THR A 424 12.45 -1.14 -1.21
N PRO A 425 13.61 -0.47 -1.07
CA PRO A 425 13.86 0.42 0.08
C PRO A 425 12.80 1.52 0.26
N MET A 426 12.19 1.96 -0.85
CA MET A 426 11.14 2.99 -0.89
C MET A 426 9.71 2.41 -0.86
N SER A 427 9.54 1.09 -0.74
CA SER A 427 8.20 0.45 -0.75
C SER A 427 7.34 0.79 0.48
N ALA A 428 7.95 1.28 1.56
CA ALA A 428 7.25 1.78 2.75
C ALA A 428 6.90 3.28 2.67
N ALA A 429 7.33 4.00 1.63
CA ALA A 429 6.95 5.39 1.42
C ALA A 429 5.52 5.48 0.87
N ALA A 430 4.73 6.44 1.37
CA ALA A 430 3.36 6.66 0.92
C ALA A 430 3.32 6.89 -0.61
N GLY A 431 2.49 6.09 -1.31
CA GLY A 431 2.35 6.12 -2.78
C GLY A 431 3.18 5.09 -3.56
N ASN A 432 4.09 4.34 -2.91
CA ASN A 432 4.95 3.35 -3.59
C ASN A 432 4.55 1.87 -3.35
N THR A 433 3.48 1.60 -2.60
CA THR A 433 3.00 0.26 -2.23
C THR A 433 2.19 -0.46 -3.32
N ALA A 434 2.08 0.12 -4.52
CA ALA A 434 1.24 -0.41 -5.59
C ALA A 434 1.80 -1.72 -6.17
N THR A 435 0.93 -2.73 -6.26
CA THR A 435 1.10 -3.88 -7.15
C THR A 435 1.31 -3.37 -8.57
N ASP A 436 2.30 -3.88 -9.30
CA ASP A 436 2.63 -3.48 -10.67
C ASP A 436 1.37 -3.48 -11.57
N PRO A 437 0.86 -2.29 -11.98
CA PRO A 437 -0.37 -2.21 -12.73
C PRO A 437 -0.15 -2.42 -14.24
N GLU A 438 1.09 -2.43 -14.75
CA GLU A 438 1.36 -2.72 -16.17
C GLU A 438 1.19 -4.23 -16.41
N ALA A 439 1.71 -5.07 -15.52
CA ALA A 439 1.45 -6.52 -15.48
C ALA A 439 -0.04 -6.88 -15.27
N LEU A 440 -0.80 -5.99 -14.61
CA LEU A 440 -2.24 -6.12 -14.43
C LEU A 440 -3.02 -5.69 -15.68
N GLU A 441 -2.64 -4.57 -16.31
CA GLU A 441 -3.26 -4.08 -17.54
C GLU A 441 -3.06 -5.09 -18.69
N GLU A 442 -1.89 -5.72 -18.79
CA GLU A 442 -1.61 -6.78 -19.75
C GLU A 442 -2.55 -7.99 -19.57
N ARG A 443 -2.68 -8.51 -18.33
CA ARG A 443 -3.66 -9.56 -17.99
C ARG A 443 -5.10 -9.13 -18.25
N THR A 444 -5.43 -7.85 -18.09
CA THR A 444 -6.77 -7.31 -18.36
C THR A 444 -7.05 -7.24 -19.86
N ARG A 445 -6.11 -6.75 -20.66
CA ARG A 445 -6.18 -6.76 -22.13
C ARG A 445 -6.28 -8.19 -22.65
N GLU A 446 -5.63 -9.15 -22.00
CA GLU A 446 -5.75 -10.56 -22.34
C GLU A 446 -7.11 -11.16 -21.95
N ALA A 447 -7.67 -10.79 -20.78
CA ALA A 447 -9.02 -11.17 -20.38
C ALA A 447 -10.10 -10.57 -21.30
N ASP A 448 -10.03 -9.27 -21.62
CA ASP A 448 -10.90 -8.60 -22.57
C ASP A 448 -10.76 -9.18 -23.99
N ARG A 449 -9.54 -9.51 -24.42
CA ARG A 449 -9.30 -10.26 -25.67
C ARG A 449 -9.98 -11.63 -25.65
N ARG A 450 -9.90 -12.40 -24.55
CA ARG A 450 -10.58 -13.69 -24.39
C ARG A 450 -12.12 -13.53 -24.39
N LEU A 451 -12.65 -12.49 -23.73
CA LEU A 451 -14.09 -12.16 -23.73
C LEU A 451 -14.60 -11.71 -25.11
N ARG A 452 -13.78 -11.01 -25.91
CA ARG A 452 -14.12 -10.64 -27.30
C ARG A 452 -14.11 -11.85 -28.23
N ILE A 453 -13.19 -12.79 -28.01
CA ILE A 453 -13.15 -14.08 -28.73
C ILE A 453 -14.41 -14.90 -28.39
N SER A 454 -14.82 -14.98 -27.12
CA SER A 454 -16.05 -15.70 -26.74
C SER A 454 -17.35 -15.00 -27.15
N ARG A 455 -17.32 -13.68 -27.43
CA ARG A 455 -18.48 -12.90 -27.93
C ARG A 455 -18.56 -12.84 -29.47
N GLY A 456 -17.71 -13.55 -30.20
CA GLY A 456 -17.78 -13.66 -31.67
C GLY A 456 -17.52 -12.35 -32.44
N TYR A 457 -16.96 -11.32 -31.80
CA TYR A 457 -16.82 -10.00 -32.42
C TYR A 457 -15.58 -9.96 -33.34
N GLY A 458 -15.82 -10.01 -34.66
CA GLY A 458 -14.76 -9.91 -35.66
C GLY A 458 -14.00 -8.59 -35.57
N ILE A 459 -12.67 -8.65 -35.50
CA ILE A 459 -11.83 -7.44 -35.56
C ILE A 459 -11.78 -6.99 -37.03
N PRO A 460 -12.20 -5.75 -37.37
CA PRO A 460 -12.07 -5.26 -38.74
C PRO A 460 -10.59 -5.24 -39.14
N GLN A 461 -10.28 -5.66 -40.37
CA GLN A 461 -8.90 -5.68 -40.87
C GLN A 461 -8.37 -4.25 -41.03
N ARG A 462 -7.64 -3.77 -40.01
CA ARG A 462 -7.01 -2.44 -40.01
C ARG A 462 -5.71 -2.45 -40.81
N THR A 463 -5.56 -1.45 -41.67
CA THR A 463 -4.36 -1.18 -42.48
C THR A 463 -3.11 -1.01 -41.60
N ARG A 464 -1.92 -1.26 -42.18
CA ARG A 464 -0.64 -1.20 -41.44
C ARG A 464 -0.39 0.17 -40.81
N ILE A 465 -0.73 1.26 -41.51
CA ILE A 465 -0.57 2.64 -41.02
C ILE A 465 -1.46 2.89 -39.80
N THR A 466 -2.76 2.59 -39.89
CA THR A 466 -3.69 2.73 -38.75
C THR A 466 -3.27 1.89 -37.55
N ARG A 467 -2.67 0.70 -37.77
CA ARG A 467 -2.10 -0.12 -36.69
C ARG A 467 -0.91 0.56 -36.01
N ILE A 468 0.03 1.12 -36.78
CA ILE A 468 1.19 1.85 -36.25
C ILE A 468 0.74 3.10 -35.47
N VAL A 469 -0.18 3.90 -36.02
CA VAL A 469 -0.71 5.09 -35.35
C VAL A 469 -1.41 4.73 -34.03
N ILE A 470 -2.26 3.68 -34.03
CA ILE A 470 -2.91 3.21 -32.80
C ILE A 470 -1.90 2.64 -31.80
N SER A 471 -0.86 1.92 -32.24
CA SER A 471 0.20 1.42 -31.36
C SER A 471 1.02 2.56 -30.73
N ILE A 472 1.36 3.60 -31.49
CA ILE A 472 2.05 4.80 -30.98
C ILE A 472 1.13 5.56 -30.00
N TYR A 473 -0.15 5.74 -30.34
CA TYR A 473 -1.13 6.36 -29.45
C TYR A 473 -1.30 5.58 -28.14
N GLN A 474 -1.48 4.25 -28.21
CA GLN A 474 -1.57 3.38 -27.04
C GLN A 474 -0.27 3.34 -26.22
N TRP A 475 0.89 3.55 -26.85
CA TRP A 475 2.18 3.64 -26.17
C TRP A 475 2.38 5.01 -25.48
N LEU A 476 1.89 6.11 -26.08
CA LEU A 476 1.94 7.45 -25.51
C LEU A 476 0.92 7.69 -24.39
N PHE A 477 -0.30 7.16 -24.55
CA PHE A 477 -1.44 7.43 -23.65
C PHE A 477 -1.81 6.25 -22.72
N ASN A 478 -0.97 5.21 -22.64
CA ASN A 478 -1.00 4.24 -21.53
C ASN A 478 -0.78 4.98 -20.18
N PRO A 479 -1.33 4.52 -19.04
CA PRO A 479 -1.09 5.09 -17.70
C PRO A 479 0.36 5.53 -17.41
N ALA A 480 1.36 4.75 -17.80
CA ALA A 480 2.78 5.07 -17.68
C ALA A 480 3.20 6.26 -18.56
N GLY A 481 2.71 6.32 -19.80
CA GLY A 481 2.89 7.45 -20.71
C GLY A 481 2.17 8.71 -20.23
N MET A 482 0.98 8.57 -19.63
CA MET A 482 0.25 9.67 -18.99
C MET A 482 0.96 10.25 -17.77
N TYR A 483 1.67 9.45 -16.97
CA TYR A 483 2.57 9.98 -15.94
C TYR A 483 3.77 10.71 -16.55
N ALA A 484 4.46 10.08 -17.50
CA ALA A 484 5.63 10.66 -18.16
C ALA A 484 5.32 11.97 -18.90
N LEU A 485 4.14 12.09 -19.52
CA LEU A 485 3.67 13.31 -20.17
C LEU A 485 3.37 14.41 -19.14
N ARG A 486 2.74 14.09 -18.00
CA ARG A 486 2.56 15.05 -16.89
C ARG A 486 3.89 15.57 -16.35
N MET A 487 4.90 14.71 -16.19
CA MET A 487 6.26 15.09 -15.80
C MET A 487 6.90 16.05 -16.81
N VAL A 488 6.77 15.79 -18.12
CA VAL A 488 7.27 16.68 -19.18
C VAL A 488 6.55 18.03 -19.16
N VAL A 489 5.21 18.05 -19.08
CA VAL A 489 4.42 19.30 -19.03
C VAL A 489 4.80 20.16 -17.83
N VAL A 490 4.94 19.57 -16.64
CA VAL A 490 5.37 20.30 -15.43
C VAL A 490 6.81 20.80 -15.55
N THR A 491 7.71 20.00 -16.12
CA THR A 491 9.10 20.43 -16.38
C THR A 491 9.14 21.64 -17.31
N ILE A 492 8.40 21.62 -18.42
CA ILE A 492 8.32 22.76 -19.36
C ILE A 492 7.70 23.98 -18.67
N ALA A 493 6.52 23.82 -18.05
CA ALA A 493 5.78 24.93 -17.45
C ALA A 493 6.57 25.66 -16.34
N THR A 494 7.35 24.93 -15.55
CA THR A 494 8.17 25.51 -14.46
C THR A 494 9.55 25.99 -14.92
N SER A 495 10.12 25.44 -16.01
CA SER A 495 11.43 25.87 -16.52
C SER A 495 11.38 27.04 -17.50
N ILE A 496 10.26 27.28 -18.22
CA ILE A 496 10.11 28.39 -19.18
C ILE A 496 10.65 29.75 -18.67
N PRO A 497 10.37 30.20 -17.43
CA PRO A 497 10.85 31.50 -16.96
C PRO A 497 12.38 31.67 -16.95
N SER A 498 13.14 30.57 -16.85
CA SER A 498 14.62 30.57 -16.93
C SER A 498 15.17 30.92 -18.32
N SER A 499 14.33 30.76 -19.35
CA SER A 499 14.72 30.68 -20.76
C SER A 499 14.26 31.88 -21.58
N LEU A 500 13.57 32.83 -20.95
CA LEU A 500 13.11 34.09 -21.53
C LEU A 500 13.94 35.23 -20.94
N PRO A 501 14.59 36.10 -21.73
CA PRO A 501 15.47 37.15 -21.21
C PRO A 501 14.83 38.05 -20.15
N HIS A 502 13.54 38.40 -20.29
CA HIS A 502 12.84 39.28 -19.35
C HIS A 502 12.49 38.62 -18.00
N THR A 503 12.52 37.28 -17.88
CA THR A 503 12.22 36.58 -16.61
C THR A 503 13.37 35.73 -16.07
N ALA A 504 14.43 35.52 -16.87
CA ALA A 504 15.61 34.76 -16.50
C ALA A 504 16.27 35.32 -15.22
N GLY A 505 16.53 36.64 -15.17
CA GLY A 505 17.16 37.28 -14.00
C GLY A 505 16.39 37.03 -12.69
N PHE A 506 15.05 37.14 -12.72
CA PHE A 506 14.19 36.79 -11.59
C PHE A 506 14.32 35.30 -11.22
N PHE A 507 14.24 34.39 -12.21
CA PHE A 507 14.32 32.95 -11.99
C PHE A 507 15.64 32.54 -11.31
N TYR A 508 16.80 33.07 -11.75
CA TYR A 508 18.08 32.72 -11.12
C TYR A 508 18.27 33.39 -9.75
N ARG A 509 17.82 34.65 -9.59
CA ARG A 509 17.90 35.36 -8.30
C ARG A 509 17.10 34.68 -7.20
N GLU A 510 15.86 34.27 -7.50
CA GLU A 510 14.99 33.55 -6.56
C GLU A 510 15.24 32.02 -6.53
N LYS A 511 16.33 31.54 -7.15
CA LYS A 511 16.75 30.12 -7.17
C LYS A 511 15.67 29.15 -7.71
N GLY A 512 14.98 29.54 -8.78
CA GLY A 512 13.84 28.85 -9.39
C GLY A 512 14.06 27.37 -9.75
N ILE A 513 15.30 26.90 -9.86
CA ILE A 513 15.65 25.47 -9.98
C ILE A 513 14.99 24.62 -8.87
N TRP A 514 14.89 25.12 -7.63
CA TRP A 514 14.23 24.39 -6.55
C TRP A 514 12.72 24.32 -6.72
N GLY A 515 12.11 25.29 -7.40
CA GLY A 515 10.71 25.25 -7.82
C GLY A 515 10.45 24.14 -8.83
N VAL A 516 11.30 23.99 -9.85
CA VAL A 516 11.24 22.92 -10.86
C VAL A 516 11.36 21.54 -10.18
N ILE A 517 12.42 21.34 -9.39
CA ILE A 517 12.67 20.08 -8.67
C ILE A 517 11.50 19.75 -7.73
N THR A 518 10.95 20.73 -7.01
CA THR A 518 9.81 20.51 -6.09
C THR A 518 8.55 20.11 -6.87
N ALA A 519 8.23 20.79 -7.97
CA ALA A 519 7.05 20.49 -8.78
C ALA A 519 7.11 19.11 -9.44
N GLN A 520 8.29 18.66 -9.87
CA GLN A 520 8.50 17.31 -10.39
C GLN A 520 8.46 16.23 -9.30
N THR A 521 9.11 16.45 -8.15
CA THR A 521 9.22 15.44 -7.08
C THR A 521 7.93 15.22 -6.30
N THR A 522 7.05 16.23 -6.25
CA THR A 522 5.70 16.14 -5.68
C THR A 522 4.68 15.47 -6.61
N LEU A 523 5.02 15.23 -7.88
CA LEU A 523 4.10 14.66 -8.88
C LEU A 523 3.95 13.13 -8.68
N LEU A 524 2.80 12.72 -8.15
CA LEU A 524 2.46 11.32 -7.91
C LEU A 524 2.27 10.53 -9.22
N VAL A 525 2.78 9.29 -9.23
CA VAL A 525 2.71 8.38 -10.40
C VAL A 525 1.24 8.14 -10.81
N TYR A 526 0.41 7.82 -9.83
CA TYR A 526 -1.03 7.62 -9.97
C TYR A 526 -1.78 8.69 -9.18
N MET A 527 -2.93 9.12 -9.70
CA MET A 527 -3.92 9.87 -8.90
C MET A 527 -4.52 8.91 -7.86
N ALA A 528 -4.74 9.36 -6.62
CA ALA A 528 -5.13 8.45 -5.55
C ALA A 528 -6.50 7.80 -5.81
N ASP A 529 -7.44 8.54 -6.39
CA ASP A 529 -8.74 8.00 -6.85
C ASP A 529 -8.57 6.78 -7.77
N PHE A 530 -7.75 6.91 -8.83
CA PHE A 530 -7.53 5.83 -9.79
C PHE A 530 -6.89 4.60 -9.13
N HIS A 531 -5.90 4.82 -8.24
CA HIS A 531 -5.26 3.75 -7.48
C HIS A 531 -6.26 3.03 -6.55
N VAL A 532 -7.11 3.78 -5.84
CA VAL A 532 -8.16 3.22 -4.97
C VAL A 532 -9.16 2.42 -5.79
N CYS A 533 -9.73 2.99 -6.86
CA CYS A 533 -10.67 2.29 -7.74
C CYS A 533 -10.10 1.00 -8.33
N GLN A 534 -8.84 1.04 -8.81
CA GLN A 534 -8.18 -0.15 -9.35
C GLN A 534 -7.93 -1.21 -8.28
N THR A 535 -7.60 -0.82 -7.05
CA THR A 535 -7.40 -1.76 -5.94
C THR A 535 -8.72 -2.38 -5.49
N LEU A 536 -9.81 -1.61 -5.41
CA LEU A 536 -11.16 -2.11 -5.11
C LEU A 536 -11.67 -3.06 -6.21
N SER A 537 -11.44 -2.73 -7.48
CA SER A 537 -11.72 -3.62 -8.64
C SER A 537 -10.98 -4.96 -8.51
N ASN A 538 -9.68 -4.93 -8.18
CA ASN A 538 -8.90 -6.15 -7.93
C ASN A 538 -9.44 -6.94 -6.73
N SER A 539 -9.89 -6.26 -5.67
CA SER A 539 -10.51 -6.92 -4.51
C SER A 539 -11.83 -7.61 -4.88
N VAL A 540 -12.68 -7.02 -5.73
CA VAL A 540 -13.89 -7.69 -6.27
C VAL A 540 -13.54 -8.96 -7.03
N ARG A 541 -12.47 -8.92 -7.84
CA ARG A 541 -11.97 -10.12 -8.52
C ARG A 541 -11.52 -11.20 -7.52
N THR A 542 -10.76 -10.84 -6.50
CA THR A 542 -10.33 -11.77 -5.43
C THR A 542 -11.52 -12.36 -4.65
N ILE A 543 -12.61 -11.60 -4.45
CA ILE A 543 -13.87 -12.12 -3.91
C ILE A 543 -14.51 -13.14 -4.86
N SER A 544 -14.50 -12.88 -6.16
CA SER A 544 -14.99 -13.82 -7.18
C SER A 544 -14.21 -15.15 -7.12
N ASP A 545 -12.89 -15.07 -7.01
CA ASP A 545 -12.02 -16.23 -6.81
C ASP A 545 -12.28 -16.93 -5.45
N HIS A 546 -12.51 -16.18 -4.36
CA HIS A 546 -12.93 -16.74 -3.05
C HIS A 546 -14.29 -17.46 -3.13
N TYR A 547 -15.26 -16.90 -3.85
CA TYR A 547 -16.57 -17.51 -4.00
C TYR A 547 -16.49 -18.83 -4.79
N ALA A 548 -15.71 -18.84 -5.89
CA ALA A 548 -15.39 -20.06 -6.63
C ALA A 548 -14.66 -21.10 -5.76
N LEU A 549 -13.75 -20.68 -4.87
CA LEU A 549 -13.10 -21.57 -3.90
C LEU A 549 -14.09 -22.19 -2.91
N VAL A 550 -15.00 -21.40 -2.33
CA VAL A 550 -16.07 -21.89 -1.44
C VAL A 550 -16.92 -22.95 -2.15
N LEU A 551 -17.41 -22.67 -3.37
CA LEU A 551 -18.18 -23.61 -4.18
C LEU A 551 -17.38 -24.90 -4.48
N SER A 552 -16.10 -24.77 -4.83
CA SER A 552 -15.26 -25.92 -5.20
C SER A 552 -14.95 -26.89 -4.04
N HIS A 553 -15.10 -26.44 -2.79
CA HIS A 553 -14.74 -27.20 -1.59
C HIS A 553 -15.95 -27.64 -0.76
N TRP A 554 -17.13 -27.03 -0.97
CA TRP A 554 -18.34 -27.39 -0.23
C TRP A 554 -18.76 -28.84 -0.47
N ALA A 555 -19.21 -29.51 0.59
CA ALA A 555 -19.64 -30.91 0.61
C ALA A 555 -18.63 -31.94 0.06
N ARG A 556 -17.31 -31.65 0.15
CA ARG A 556 -16.25 -32.63 -0.15
C ARG A 556 -15.78 -33.34 1.11
N ALA A 557 -15.69 -34.67 1.05
CA ALA A 557 -15.38 -35.53 2.19
C ALA A 557 -13.86 -35.67 2.51
N ASP A 558 -13.02 -34.73 2.09
CA ASP A 558 -11.55 -34.83 2.20
C ASP A 558 -10.97 -33.75 3.13
N PRO A 559 -10.81 -34.03 4.44
CA PRO A 559 -10.36 -33.06 5.43
C PRO A 559 -8.84 -32.79 5.44
N GLU A 560 -8.02 -33.57 4.73
CA GLU A 560 -6.55 -33.42 4.72
C GLU A 560 -6.05 -32.40 3.67
N HIS A 561 -6.93 -31.90 2.79
CA HIS A 561 -6.50 -31.09 1.65
C HIS A 561 -5.99 -29.69 2.09
N PRO A 562 -4.75 -29.26 1.72
CA PRO A 562 -4.15 -27.99 2.18
C PRO A 562 -4.86 -26.68 1.75
N ILE A 563 -6.01 -26.74 1.08
CA ILE A 563 -6.77 -25.59 0.57
C ILE A 563 -7.26 -24.68 1.70
N ALA A 564 -7.64 -25.20 2.86
CA ALA A 564 -8.07 -24.38 4.00
C ALA A 564 -6.99 -23.35 4.40
N THR A 565 -5.72 -23.76 4.44
CA THR A 565 -4.58 -22.86 4.75
C THR A 565 -4.30 -21.84 3.65
N VAL A 566 -4.59 -22.19 2.39
CA VAL A 566 -4.47 -21.28 1.23
C VAL A 566 -5.58 -20.23 1.29
N ALA A 567 -6.81 -20.62 1.57
CA ALA A 567 -7.95 -19.71 1.59
C ALA A 567 -7.98 -18.80 2.82
N GLU A 568 -7.58 -19.27 4.00
CA GLU A 568 -7.36 -18.40 5.17
C GLU A 568 -6.28 -17.34 4.86
N LYS A 569 -5.21 -17.74 4.18
CA LYS A 569 -4.17 -16.82 3.71
C LYS A 569 -4.71 -15.76 2.75
N ILE A 570 -5.48 -16.12 1.71
CA ILE A 570 -6.01 -15.13 0.75
C ILE A 570 -7.06 -14.22 1.43
N THR A 571 -7.89 -14.76 2.33
CA THR A 571 -8.85 -13.98 3.14
C THR A 571 -8.15 -12.90 3.96
N LEU A 572 -7.02 -13.24 4.60
CA LEU A 572 -6.20 -12.31 5.38
C LEU A 572 -5.50 -11.27 4.49
N GLU A 573 -4.88 -11.70 3.39
CA GLU A 573 -4.17 -10.82 2.44
C GLU A 573 -5.14 -9.82 1.77
N MET A 574 -6.38 -10.24 1.50
CA MET A 574 -7.43 -9.35 1.00
C MET A 574 -7.93 -8.37 2.07
N ALA A 575 -8.14 -8.83 3.31
CA ALA A 575 -8.54 -7.95 4.42
C ALA A 575 -7.48 -6.87 4.69
N GLU A 576 -6.20 -7.24 4.63
CA GLU A 576 -5.08 -6.31 4.73
C GLU A 576 -5.07 -5.28 3.58
N THR A 577 -5.31 -5.74 2.35
CA THR A 577 -5.35 -4.87 1.17
C THR A 577 -6.43 -3.81 1.31
N LEU A 578 -7.65 -4.19 1.73
CA LEU A 578 -8.75 -3.26 1.97
C LEU A 578 -8.45 -2.30 3.14
N LEU A 579 -7.93 -2.79 4.26
CA LEU A 579 -7.52 -1.95 5.39
C LEU A 579 -6.48 -0.88 4.98
N SER A 580 -5.55 -1.24 4.09
CA SER A 580 -4.53 -0.31 3.59
C SER A 580 -5.09 0.86 2.79
N LEU A 581 -6.29 0.74 2.22
CA LEU A 581 -6.97 1.81 1.48
C LEU A 581 -7.64 2.84 2.39
N LYS A 582 -7.92 2.52 3.66
CA LYS A 582 -8.67 3.39 4.58
C LYS A 582 -8.01 4.76 4.77
N ALA A 583 -6.68 4.80 4.87
CA ALA A 583 -5.92 6.04 5.00
C ALA A 583 -5.86 6.85 3.68
N PRO A 584 -5.50 6.27 2.51
CA PRO A 584 -5.67 6.89 1.20
C PRO A 584 -7.06 7.48 0.95
N ILE A 585 -8.13 6.71 1.19
CA ILE A 585 -9.53 7.17 1.05
C ILE A 585 -9.83 8.35 1.99
N GLY A 586 -9.22 8.39 3.17
CA GLY A 586 -9.28 9.53 4.08
C GLY A 586 -8.66 10.81 3.49
N LEU A 587 -7.53 10.68 2.79
CA LEU A 587 -6.78 11.79 2.19
C LEU A 587 -7.46 12.40 0.96
N LEU A 588 -8.33 11.65 0.26
CA LEU A 588 -9.10 12.14 -0.90
C LEU A 588 -9.96 13.38 -0.63
N ARG A 589 -10.16 13.79 0.64
CA ARG A 589 -10.79 15.09 0.97
C ARG A 589 -9.98 16.29 0.47
N PHE A 590 -8.68 16.13 0.27
CA PHE A 590 -7.76 17.21 -0.11
C PHE A 590 -7.37 17.18 -1.61
N GLU A 591 -7.81 16.17 -2.36
CA GLU A 591 -7.57 16.09 -3.81
C GLU A 591 -8.75 16.67 -4.60
N MET A 592 -8.46 17.35 -5.71
CA MET A 592 -9.48 17.72 -6.70
C MET A 592 -9.84 16.47 -7.51
N SER A 593 -10.88 15.76 -7.09
CA SER A 593 -11.38 14.60 -7.82
C SER A 593 -12.05 15.04 -9.13
N PHE A 594 -11.47 14.60 -10.26
CA PHE A 594 -12.06 14.70 -11.59
C PHE A 594 -12.69 13.37 -12.04
N GLY A 595 -12.73 12.36 -11.16
CA GLY A 595 -13.34 11.06 -11.41
C GLY A 595 -14.82 11.02 -11.01
N PRO A 596 -15.57 9.99 -11.44
CA PRO A 596 -16.98 9.86 -11.08
C PRO A 596 -17.19 9.31 -9.65
N PHE A 597 -16.12 8.93 -8.95
CA PHE A 597 -16.19 8.31 -7.62
C PHE A 597 -15.79 9.29 -6.52
N ASN A 598 -16.74 9.58 -5.63
CA ASN A 598 -16.48 10.41 -4.44
C ASN A 598 -15.91 9.59 -3.27
N ARG A 599 -15.17 10.24 -2.36
CA ARG A 599 -14.69 9.64 -1.09
C ARG A 599 -15.75 8.82 -0.35
N LYS A 600 -16.99 9.31 -0.27
CA LYS A 600 -18.11 8.60 0.39
C LYS A 600 -18.40 7.27 -0.29
N THR A 601 -18.50 7.27 -1.62
CA THR A 601 -18.71 6.08 -2.45
C THR A 601 -17.56 5.07 -2.24
N LEU A 602 -16.31 5.51 -2.38
CA LEU A 602 -15.13 4.63 -2.23
C LEU A 602 -15.01 4.04 -0.82
N SER A 603 -15.30 4.83 0.22
CA SER A 603 -15.34 4.35 1.60
C SER A 603 -16.47 3.34 1.84
N ARG A 604 -17.64 3.50 1.20
CA ARG A 604 -18.74 2.53 1.32
C ARG A 604 -18.42 1.25 0.55
N THR A 605 -17.88 1.37 -0.67
CA THR A 605 -17.38 0.23 -1.44
C THR A 605 -16.34 -0.58 -0.65
N GLN A 606 -15.31 0.08 -0.07
CA GLN A 606 -14.33 -0.61 0.78
C GLN A 606 -15.01 -1.41 1.90
N SER A 607 -15.95 -0.80 2.64
CA SER A 607 -16.67 -1.47 3.73
C SER A 607 -17.50 -2.67 3.25
N LEU A 608 -18.14 -2.58 2.09
CA LEU A 608 -18.93 -3.68 1.52
C LEU A 608 -18.03 -4.84 1.06
N LEU A 609 -16.85 -4.55 0.49
CA LEU A 609 -15.86 -5.57 0.15
C LEU A 609 -15.25 -6.22 1.40
N GLU A 610 -15.10 -5.49 2.51
CA GLU A 610 -14.69 -6.06 3.80
C GLU A 610 -15.75 -7.00 4.38
N ASP A 611 -17.03 -6.62 4.31
CA ASP A 611 -18.16 -7.46 4.72
C ASP A 611 -18.24 -8.74 3.87
N MET A 612 -18.10 -8.63 2.55
CA MET A 612 -18.10 -9.76 1.61
C MET A 612 -16.93 -10.72 1.86
N ASN A 613 -15.72 -10.20 2.10
CA ASN A 613 -14.55 -11.01 2.45
C ASN A 613 -14.75 -11.77 3.76
N GLN A 614 -15.28 -11.11 4.78
CA GLN A 614 -15.58 -11.75 6.07
C GLN A 614 -16.66 -12.83 5.94
N ALA A 615 -17.69 -12.59 5.14
CA ALA A 615 -18.75 -13.56 4.88
C ALA A 615 -18.23 -14.82 4.17
N LEU A 616 -17.45 -14.66 3.09
CA LEU A 616 -16.84 -15.78 2.37
C LEU A 616 -15.80 -16.53 3.21
N GLY A 617 -14.97 -15.81 3.98
CA GLY A 617 -14.02 -16.42 4.92
C GLY A 617 -14.70 -17.27 5.99
N ARG A 618 -15.86 -16.82 6.52
CA ARG A 618 -16.68 -17.63 7.45
C ARG A 618 -17.26 -18.87 6.78
N LEU A 619 -17.79 -18.74 5.56
CA LEU A 619 -18.31 -19.88 4.80
C LEU A 619 -17.22 -20.94 4.56
N LEU A 620 -16.01 -20.51 4.22
CA LEU A 620 -14.92 -21.45 3.95
C LEU A 620 -14.38 -22.16 5.21
N VAL A 621 -14.45 -21.53 6.38
CA VAL A 621 -14.22 -22.23 7.65
C VAL A 621 -15.36 -23.21 7.96
N LEU A 622 -16.59 -22.89 7.55
CA LEU A 622 -17.77 -23.75 7.77
C LEU A 622 -17.81 -24.95 6.82
N SER A 623 -17.25 -24.88 5.60
CA SER A 623 -17.18 -26.03 4.69
C SER A 623 -16.26 -27.16 5.17
N THR A 624 -15.38 -26.90 6.15
CA THR A 624 -14.57 -27.95 6.81
C THR A 624 -15.10 -28.34 8.19
N THR A 625 -15.81 -27.44 8.88
CA THR A 625 -16.24 -27.64 10.28
C THR A 625 -17.74 -27.96 10.47
N LEU A 626 -18.53 -27.93 9.40
CA LEU A 626 -19.94 -28.31 9.41
C LEU A 626 -20.09 -29.79 8.96
N PRO A 627 -20.90 -30.62 9.65
CA PRO A 627 -21.16 -32.00 9.20
C PRO A 627 -21.77 -32.09 7.79
N LEU A 628 -21.39 -33.13 7.05
CA LEU A 628 -21.73 -33.29 5.63
C LEU A 628 -23.25 -33.20 5.37
N ASN A 629 -24.07 -33.84 6.20
CA ASN A 629 -25.53 -33.79 6.11
C ASN A 629 -26.13 -32.37 6.26
N LEU A 630 -25.46 -31.46 6.96
CA LEU A 630 -25.87 -30.06 7.04
C LEU A 630 -25.26 -29.22 5.93
N GLN A 631 -24.10 -29.60 5.39
CA GLN A 631 -23.56 -29.01 4.16
C GLN A 631 -24.48 -29.31 2.97
N GLU A 632 -24.91 -30.55 2.80
CA GLU A 632 -25.88 -31.03 1.80
C GLU A 632 -27.22 -30.30 1.95
N ARG A 633 -27.78 -30.27 3.17
CA ARG A 633 -29.00 -29.51 3.46
C ARG A 633 -28.88 -28.01 3.13
N LEU A 634 -27.69 -27.42 3.22
CA LEU A 634 -27.47 -26.02 2.83
C LEU A 634 -27.47 -25.86 1.30
N MET A 635 -26.82 -26.77 0.58
CA MET A 635 -26.85 -26.79 -0.89
C MET A 635 -28.29 -26.89 -1.40
N GLU A 636 -29.06 -27.84 -0.86
CA GLU A 636 -30.46 -28.08 -1.26
C GLU A 636 -31.40 -26.95 -0.89
N ARG A 637 -31.33 -26.41 0.35
CA ARG A 637 -32.28 -25.37 0.80
C ARG A 637 -31.93 -23.97 0.32
N VAL A 638 -30.65 -23.60 0.24
CA VAL A 638 -30.23 -22.24 -0.14
C VAL A 638 -29.95 -22.14 -1.65
N GLY A 639 -29.74 -23.27 -2.33
CA GLY A 639 -29.51 -23.30 -3.78
C GLY A 639 -28.24 -22.58 -4.23
N PHE A 640 -27.29 -22.31 -3.33
CA PHE A 640 -26.12 -21.49 -3.65
C PHE A 640 -25.12 -22.18 -4.59
N MET A 641 -25.20 -23.51 -4.68
CA MET A 641 -24.46 -24.37 -5.62
C MET A 641 -25.19 -24.57 -6.97
N ASN A 642 -26.35 -23.95 -7.18
CA ASN A 642 -27.08 -24.03 -8.45
C ASN A 642 -26.35 -23.22 -9.53
N ASP A 643 -26.04 -23.84 -10.68
CA ASP A 643 -25.31 -23.22 -11.80
C ASP A 643 -25.88 -21.85 -12.23
N TYR A 644 -27.21 -21.69 -12.21
CA TYR A 644 -27.86 -20.42 -12.51
C TYR A 644 -27.53 -19.33 -11.47
N THR A 645 -27.65 -19.65 -10.18
CA THR A 645 -27.34 -18.75 -9.05
C THR A 645 -25.86 -18.38 -9.04
N VAL A 646 -24.97 -19.35 -9.28
CA VAL A 646 -23.53 -19.13 -9.41
C VAL A 646 -23.23 -18.22 -10.60
N GLY A 647 -23.81 -18.49 -11.77
CA GLY A 647 -23.64 -17.68 -12.98
C GLY A 647 -24.08 -16.23 -12.78
N ASP A 648 -25.21 -16.00 -12.13
CA ASP A 648 -25.73 -14.66 -11.83
C ASP A 648 -24.82 -13.88 -10.87
N ILE A 649 -24.34 -14.51 -9.79
CA ILE A 649 -23.41 -13.87 -8.84
C ILE A 649 -22.09 -13.52 -9.53
N MET A 650 -21.51 -14.45 -10.29
CA MET A 650 -20.25 -14.22 -11.00
C MET A 650 -20.39 -13.14 -12.08
N ALA A 651 -21.54 -13.08 -12.77
CA ALA A 651 -21.85 -12.03 -13.73
C ALA A 651 -21.93 -10.65 -13.06
N VAL A 652 -22.65 -10.52 -11.94
CA VAL A 652 -22.77 -9.25 -11.19
C VAL A 652 -21.41 -8.81 -10.66
N LEU A 653 -20.62 -9.70 -10.06
CA LEU A 653 -19.26 -9.39 -9.60
C LEU A 653 -18.36 -8.94 -10.76
N GLY A 654 -18.43 -9.59 -11.93
CA GLY A 654 -17.66 -9.18 -13.11
C GLY A 654 -18.07 -7.81 -13.67
N VAL A 655 -19.36 -7.47 -13.64
CA VAL A 655 -19.83 -6.13 -14.01
C VAL A 655 -19.38 -5.08 -12.98
N ILE A 656 -19.41 -5.39 -11.69
CA ILE A 656 -18.89 -4.52 -10.61
C ILE A 656 -17.37 -4.30 -10.76
N GLU A 657 -16.58 -5.37 -11.01
CA GLU A 657 -15.12 -5.29 -11.28
C GLU A 657 -14.86 -4.27 -12.41
N GLN A 658 -15.61 -4.38 -13.50
CA GLN A 658 -15.47 -3.53 -14.68
C GLN A 658 -15.99 -2.10 -14.46
N ALA A 659 -17.08 -1.90 -13.73
CA ALA A 659 -17.63 -0.58 -13.40
C ALA A 659 -16.64 0.23 -12.54
N LEU A 660 -16.06 -0.38 -11.50
CA LEU A 660 -15.00 0.22 -10.68
C LEU A 660 -13.73 0.54 -11.48
N LYS A 661 -13.42 -0.28 -12.49
CA LYS A 661 -12.20 -0.14 -13.30
C LYS A 661 -12.31 0.90 -14.40
N ALA A 662 -13.45 0.95 -15.09
CA ALA A 662 -13.68 1.80 -16.23
C ALA A 662 -14.40 3.11 -15.89
N GLY A 663 -15.01 3.22 -14.70
CA GLY A 663 -15.88 4.35 -14.34
C GLY A 663 -17.15 4.43 -15.20
N ALA A 664 -17.58 3.30 -15.78
CA ALA A 664 -18.72 3.23 -16.69
C ALA A 664 -20.02 2.93 -15.93
N ALA A 665 -21.11 3.55 -16.36
CA ALA A 665 -22.47 3.31 -15.84
C ALA A 665 -22.85 1.81 -15.88
N LEU A 666 -23.64 1.39 -14.89
CA LEU A 666 -24.12 0.00 -14.79
C LEU A 666 -25.35 -0.22 -15.68
N PRO A 667 -25.55 -1.42 -16.24
CA PRO A 667 -26.80 -1.77 -16.92
C PRO A 667 -28.01 -1.54 -16.00
N GLU A 668 -29.09 -0.95 -16.55
CA GLU A 668 -30.37 -0.78 -15.82
C GLU A 668 -30.84 -2.15 -15.27
N ARG A 669 -30.91 -3.15 -16.16
CA ARG A 669 -31.26 -4.54 -15.84
C ARG A 669 -30.01 -5.37 -15.51
N LEU A 670 -29.89 -5.74 -14.24
CA LEU A 670 -28.97 -6.76 -13.73
C LEU A 670 -29.78 -7.85 -13.01
N PRO A 671 -29.25 -9.06 -12.82
CA PRO A 671 -29.91 -10.16 -12.10
C PRO A 671 -30.00 -9.94 -10.55
N THR A 672 -30.05 -8.67 -10.12
CA THR A 672 -30.16 -8.18 -8.75
C THR A 672 -31.56 -7.62 -8.46
N PRO A 673 -32.09 -7.67 -7.22
CA PRO A 673 -31.41 -8.12 -6.02
C PRO A 673 -31.30 -9.65 -5.88
N LEU A 674 -30.07 -10.13 -5.67
CA LEU A 674 -29.72 -11.53 -5.49
C LEU A 674 -30.37 -12.12 -4.24
N VAL A 675 -30.49 -11.35 -3.15
CA VAL A 675 -31.18 -11.79 -1.92
C VAL A 675 -32.64 -12.14 -2.21
N LYS A 676 -33.34 -11.30 -2.99
CA LYS A 676 -34.73 -11.53 -3.36
C LYS A 676 -34.87 -12.81 -4.19
N ARG A 677 -33.99 -13.02 -5.17
CA ARG A 677 -34.02 -14.21 -6.03
C ARG A 677 -33.65 -15.50 -5.29
N CYS A 678 -32.74 -15.41 -4.34
CA CYS A 678 -32.45 -16.50 -3.39
C CYS A 678 -33.69 -16.86 -2.55
N TYR A 679 -34.43 -15.86 -2.08
CA TYR A 679 -35.67 -16.06 -1.33
C TYR A 679 -36.81 -16.62 -2.21
N GLU A 680 -36.96 -16.14 -3.44
CA GLU A 680 -37.96 -16.64 -4.39
C GLU A 680 -37.71 -18.10 -4.78
N ALA A 681 -36.45 -18.48 -5.04
CA ALA A 681 -36.06 -19.86 -5.28
C ALA A 681 -36.33 -20.77 -4.06
N TRP A 682 -35.99 -20.30 -2.85
CA TRP A 682 -36.29 -21.01 -1.61
C TRP A 682 -37.80 -21.21 -1.41
N ALA A 683 -38.61 -20.15 -1.58
CA ALA A 683 -40.05 -20.18 -1.37
C ALA A 683 -40.80 -21.06 -2.38
N GLN A 684 -40.27 -21.20 -3.62
CA GLN A 684 -40.81 -22.12 -4.63
C GLN A 684 -40.54 -23.60 -4.29
N GLN A 685 -39.43 -23.90 -3.62
CA GLN A 685 -39.04 -25.28 -3.29
C GLN A 685 -39.47 -25.73 -1.88
N HIS A 686 -39.60 -24.81 -0.93
CA HIS A 686 -39.78 -25.12 0.50
C HIS A 686 -40.83 -24.20 1.15
N GLN A 687 -42.06 -24.71 1.35
CA GLN A 687 -43.16 -23.92 1.94
C GLN A 687 -43.08 -23.75 3.47
N THR A 688 -42.25 -24.53 4.19
CA THR A 688 -42.17 -24.49 5.66
C THR A 688 -40.73 -24.42 6.17
N ALA A 689 -40.42 -23.35 6.90
CA ALA A 689 -39.21 -23.24 7.70
C ALA A 689 -39.37 -24.04 9.01
N GLU A 690 -38.94 -25.30 9.00
CA GLU A 690 -38.87 -26.15 10.20
C GLU A 690 -37.81 -25.65 11.19
N LEU A 691 -38.18 -24.62 11.97
CA LEU A 691 -37.38 -24.07 13.05
C LEU A 691 -37.95 -24.54 14.39
N SER A 692 -37.30 -25.53 15.01
CA SER A 692 -37.67 -26.02 16.35
C SER A 692 -36.64 -25.58 17.39
N LYS A 693 -37.09 -25.34 18.63
CA LYS A 693 -36.23 -25.02 19.78
C LYS A 693 -35.17 -26.11 20.06
N THR A 694 -35.40 -27.35 19.61
CA THR A 694 -34.39 -28.44 19.68
C THR A 694 -33.34 -28.31 18.58
N LEU A 695 -33.73 -27.98 17.34
CA LEU A 695 -32.80 -27.76 16.22
C LEU A 695 -31.86 -26.58 16.49
N VAL A 696 -32.40 -25.43 16.91
CA VAL A 696 -31.57 -24.22 17.20
C VAL A 696 -30.56 -24.45 18.34
N ARG A 697 -30.75 -25.51 19.16
CA ARG A 697 -29.85 -25.89 20.25
C ARG A 697 -28.76 -26.90 19.86
N ASP A 698 -28.80 -27.51 18.67
CA ASP A 698 -27.67 -28.26 18.12
C ASP A 698 -26.54 -27.31 17.68
N GLU A 699 -25.30 -27.68 17.97
CA GLU A 699 -24.12 -26.91 17.57
C GLU A 699 -23.90 -26.93 16.07
N ASN A 700 -24.13 -28.08 15.46
CA ASN A 700 -23.99 -28.23 14.02
C ASN A 700 -25.08 -27.41 13.31
N TYR A 701 -26.31 -27.42 13.83
CA TYR A 701 -27.37 -26.54 13.33
C TYR A 701 -27.10 -25.04 13.56
N ARG A 702 -26.44 -24.62 14.65
CA ARG A 702 -25.98 -23.23 14.79
C ARG A 702 -24.92 -22.86 13.75
N ARG A 703 -23.92 -23.72 13.54
CA ARG A 703 -22.90 -23.55 12.49
C ARG A 703 -23.57 -23.43 11.10
N TYR A 704 -24.62 -24.22 10.85
CA TYR A 704 -25.48 -24.13 9.66
C TYR A 704 -26.25 -22.79 9.57
N CYS A 705 -26.86 -22.29 10.66
CA CYS A 705 -27.49 -20.97 10.66
C CYS A 705 -26.49 -19.82 10.40
N VAL A 706 -25.26 -19.92 10.93
CA VAL A 706 -24.17 -18.98 10.63
C VAL A 706 -23.74 -19.07 9.16
N ALA A 707 -23.78 -20.25 8.54
CA ALA A 707 -23.55 -20.41 7.10
C ALA A 707 -24.64 -19.70 6.28
N ILE A 708 -25.94 -19.93 6.56
CA ILE A 708 -27.05 -19.20 5.92
C ILE A 708 -26.86 -17.70 6.07
N SER A 709 -26.64 -17.21 7.31
CA SER A 709 -26.49 -15.78 7.60
C SER A 709 -25.29 -15.17 6.87
N SER A 710 -24.15 -15.88 6.81
CA SER A 710 -22.96 -15.42 6.10
C SER A 710 -23.20 -15.35 4.59
N TYR A 711 -23.87 -16.36 4.00
CA TYR A 711 -24.22 -16.34 2.58
C TYR A 711 -25.22 -15.22 2.22
N LEU A 712 -26.28 -15.04 3.01
CA LEU A 712 -27.23 -13.95 2.80
C LEU A 712 -26.58 -12.58 2.98
N LYS A 713 -25.65 -12.42 3.95
CA LYS A 713 -24.88 -11.18 4.14
C LYS A 713 -23.93 -10.91 2.96
N PHE A 714 -23.34 -11.95 2.37
CA PHE A 714 -22.56 -11.83 1.13
C PHE A 714 -23.43 -11.32 -0.03
N LEU A 715 -24.58 -11.94 -0.30
CA LEU A 715 -25.51 -11.49 -1.35
C LEU A 715 -26.02 -10.07 -1.11
N ALA A 716 -26.43 -9.75 0.11
CA ALA A 716 -26.93 -8.41 0.48
C ALA A 716 -25.86 -7.32 0.26
N SER A 717 -24.59 -7.65 0.50
CA SER A 717 -23.49 -6.71 0.31
C SER A 717 -23.15 -6.50 -1.18
N ILE A 718 -23.40 -7.50 -2.04
CA ILE A 718 -23.35 -7.33 -3.51
C ILE A 718 -24.49 -6.42 -3.97
N ASP A 719 -25.73 -6.69 -3.52
CA ASP A 719 -26.90 -5.90 -3.89
C ASP A 719 -26.74 -4.43 -3.46
N GLU A 720 -26.25 -4.18 -2.25
CA GLU A 720 -25.94 -2.81 -1.78
C GLU A 720 -24.81 -2.17 -2.59
N LEU A 721 -23.78 -2.93 -2.98
CA LEU A 721 -22.69 -2.42 -3.79
C LEU A 721 -23.16 -2.00 -5.20
N VAL A 722 -24.09 -2.73 -5.81
CA VAL A 722 -24.72 -2.32 -7.07
C VAL A 722 -25.48 -1.00 -6.90
N LEU A 723 -26.23 -0.81 -5.82
CA LEU A 723 -26.92 0.45 -5.54
C LEU A 723 -25.94 1.62 -5.34
N VAL A 724 -24.86 1.42 -4.57
CA VAL A 724 -23.81 2.42 -4.33
C VAL A 724 -23.12 2.85 -5.63
N LEU A 725 -22.87 1.91 -6.55
CA LEU A 725 -22.24 2.21 -7.84
C LEU A 725 -23.21 2.81 -8.85
N LYS A 726 -24.48 2.36 -8.91
CA LYS A 726 -25.53 3.01 -9.71
C LYS A 726 -25.74 4.47 -9.30
N ALA A 727 -25.75 4.76 -8.00
CA ALA A 727 -25.85 6.12 -7.47
C ALA A 727 -24.63 7.02 -7.79
N ALA A 728 -23.48 6.45 -8.15
CA ALA A 728 -22.25 7.19 -8.47
C ALA A 728 -21.98 7.31 -9.98
N LEU A 729 -22.30 6.27 -10.75
CA LEU A 729 -21.98 6.16 -12.18
C LEU A 729 -23.19 6.37 -13.10
N GLY A 730 -24.41 6.34 -12.54
CA GLY A 730 -25.64 6.29 -13.30
C GLY A 730 -25.93 4.90 -13.89
N GLU A 731 -26.98 4.85 -14.71
CA GLU A 731 -27.44 3.64 -15.40
C GLU A 731 -27.32 3.78 -16.92
N SER A 732 -26.96 2.70 -17.60
CA SER A 732 -26.80 2.65 -19.07
C SER A 732 -27.99 1.97 -19.74
N HIS A 733 -28.47 2.60 -20.82
CA HIS A 733 -29.55 2.18 -21.72
C HIS A 733 -30.96 2.23 -21.12
N ILE A 734 -31.72 3.28 -21.50
CA ILE A 734 -33.18 3.26 -21.44
C ILE A 734 -33.64 2.21 -22.47
N VAL A 735 -34.21 1.09 -22.01
CA VAL A 735 -35.01 0.24 -22.89
C VAL A 735 -36.35 0.92 -23.06
N ASP A 736 -36.47 1.74 -24.09
CA ASP A 736 -37.75 2.32 -24.50
C ASP A 736 -38.74 1.17 -24.69
N ARG A 737 -39.78 1.15 -23.86
CA ARG A 737 -40.89 0.22 -24.06
C ARG A 737 -41.64 0.79 -25.24
N GLY A 738 -41.33 0.30 -26.44
CA GLY A 738 -42.20 0.49 -27.59
C GLY A 738 -43.59 0.02 -27.20
N GLU A 739 -44.47 0.97 -26.92
CA GLU A 739 -45.87 0.70 -26.68
C GLU A 739 -46.40 0.03 -27.94
N GLU A 740 -47.05 -1.11 -27.79
CA GLU A 740 -47.75 -1.77 -28.89
C GLU A 740 -48.89 -0.83 -29.32
N LEU A 741 -48.64 -0.07 -30.40
CA LEU A 741 -49.66 0.66 -31.13
C LEU A 741 -50.62 -0.37 -31.73
N VAL A 742 -51.75 -0.55 -31.04
CA VAL A 742 -52.99 -1.18 -31.55
C VAL A 742 -53.89 -0.11 -32.12
#